data_AF-A0A842R1T8-F1
#
_entry.id   AF-A0A842R1T8-F1
#
_cell.length_a   1.000
_cell.length_b   1.000
_cell.length_c   1.000
_cell.angle_alpha   90.00
_cell.angle_beta   90.00
_cell.angle_gamma   90.00
#
_symmetry.space_group_name_H-M   'P 1'
#
loop_
_entity.id
_entity.type
_entity.pdbx_description
1 polymer ?
#
loop_
_entity_poly.entity_id
_entity_poly.type
_entity_poly.pdbx_seq_one_letter_code
_entity_poly.pdbx_strand_id
1 'polypeptide(L)'
;MVLITTCEIPRNVGEYLDTVPPSRGGGNGKLNWLRGGILTCMSRDIYKEAEEILASFQEFWAVDDDIRHLYGIVERTGVKEFIAELFFPADFPRSPPELRVSQNITELLGRNIELKSLQNWNENSRTVDVLKELKMLIDSHIEDDFLELKPKPAPKHRESDAYSEFATPEPFEFHGDEESPSVRSVPRPEEQPVRPESGSPAGTSSTLPASMQGRRIASLTSAAAAAEARESLGAQAGLESERVETGQRQPSRDVASTVSPQAPGDVPEGKQWSEEHLAAEAAKAAAESGGLIDEAYWEQQERKQSRGETPATGRIEPEPPEIIEEVSTLTGDPERDARIREEHEMIMMEYSIDYQTNIADINVYLTISVTSTFIININFIDYPEQPRITYPDTLLSLLPNPDSMLETLKKWNRRKPPHVVEILRELETRLWSLNDIEDKLKRIFGEFEASYLPGSKTAVRVTLLTYGFKEYQVTMDLRNYPSRPSVQYGPRLGNLMKRAPEQLKVMQNWDESGEKEAVAILREINWLVDKESRMEFELDLLQGSLKDVRYDPLTHVILAKMKGTMKTEEETFEFKASLPDNYPLVPPSIELVTELPDEKMGEKIDASLKKLLTSWIPQSSYLIDAFNAVSKAIFEVSVITCIICHQFECPACGMKMDSPDLNEETCKAQCSFCERMYHKHCWDQTIASFGKCGFCLRPPPPGST
;
A
#
# COMPACT_ATOMS: atom_id res chain seq x y z
N MET A 1 -34.78 -21.36 1.84
CA MET A 1 -35.94 -21.61 2.71
C MET A 1 -35.60 -20.93 4.03
N VAL A 2 -36.39 -19.93 4.46
CA VAL A 2 -36.01 -19.06 5.59
C VAL A 2 -36.89 -19.39 6.80
N LEU A 3 -36.26 -19.65 7.95
CA LEU A 3 -36.94 -19.71 9.24
C LEU A 3 -37.00 -18.28 9.80
N ILE A 4 -38.19 -17.69 9.78
CA ILE A 4 -38.44 -16.39 10.43
C ILE A 4 -39.10 -16.66 11.78
N THR A 5 -38.36 -16.46 12.86
CA THR A 5 -38.93 -16.37 14.22
C THR A 5 -39.35 -14.93 14.47
N THR A 6 -40.66 -14.68 14.51
CA THR A 6 -41.25 -13.35 14.67
C THR A 6 -41.27 -12.91 16.14
N CYS A 7 -40.77 -11.71 16.42
CA CYS A 7 -41.17 -10.93 17.60
C CYS A 7 -42.30 -9.98 17.19
N GLU A 8 -43.49 -10.15 17.75
CA GLU A 8 -44.65 -9.29 17.49
C GLU A 8 -44.78 -8.18 18.55
N ILE A 9 -44.84 -6.92 18.12
CA ILE A 9 -45.62 -5.86 18.79
C ILE A 9 -46.34 -5.06 17.68
N PRO A 10 -47.68 -4.92 17.71
CA PRO A 10 -48.44 -4.38 16.56
C PRO A 10 -48.80 -2.90 16.66
N ARG A 11 -48.82 -2.20 15.52
CA ARG A 11 -49.94 -1.34 15.05
C ARG A 11 -49.76 -0.86 13.60
N ASN A 12 -50.86 -0.40 12.99
CA ASN A 12 -51.05 -0.17 11.55
C ASN A 12 -50.77 1.27 11.08
N VAL A 13 -50.88 1.44 9.74
CA VAL A 13 -50.92 2.68 8.93
C VAL A 13 -49.52 3.19 8.51
N GLY A 14 -49.21 3.43 7.23
CA GLY A 14 -50.02 3.26 6.00
C GLY A 14 -49.16 3.34 4.72
N GLU A 15 -49.78 3.14 3.55
CA GLU A 15 -49.09 3.08 2.23
C GLU A 15 -48.69 4.46 1.69
N TYR A 16 -47.55 4.57 0.96
CA TYR A 16 -47.48 5.13 -0.42
C TYR A 16 -46.06 5.15 -1.06
N LEU A 17 -46.01 4.91 -2.37
CA LEU A 17 -45.03 5.29 -3.43
C LEU A 17 -43.52 4.95 -3.35
N ASP A 18 -43.17 3.88 -4.08
CA ASP A 18 -42.42 3.86 -5.36
C ASP A 18 -41.24 4.80 -5.74
N THR A 19 -40.25 4.16 -6.37
CA THR A 19 -39.32 4.63 -7.43
C THR A 19 -38.21 5.65 -7.15
N VAL A 20 -36.96 5.15 -7.16
CA VAL A 20 -35.73 5.87 -7.53
C VAL A 20 -34.86 4.95 -8.40
N PRO A 21 -34.27 5.40 -9.53
CA PRO A 21 -33.45 4.55 -10.41
C PRO A 21 -32.01 4.39 -9.89
N PRO A 22 -31.30 3.30 -10.26
CA PRO A 22 -29.91 3.10 -9.86
C PRO A 22 -28.96 4.06 -10.59
N SER A 23 -28.21 4.85 -9.83
CA SER A 23 -27.09 5.65 -10.34
C SER A 23 -25.89 4.77 -10.71
N ARG A 24 -25.09 5.20 -11.69
CA ARG A 24 -23.83 4.54 -12.06
C ARG A 24 -22.69 5.06 -11.18
N GLY A 25 -22.07 4.19 -10.40
CA GLY A 25 -20.81 4.44 -9.71
C GLY A 25 -20.14 3.09 -9.41
N GLY A 26 -18.90 2.90 -9.84
CA GLY A 26 -18.15 1.68 -9.58
C GLY A 26 -17.35 1.80 -8.28
N GLY A 27 -17.66 0.99 -7.27
CA GLY A 27 -16.91 0.96 -6.01
C GLY A 27 -17.43 -0.07 -5.00
N ASN A 28 -16.51 -0.52 -4.14
CA ASN A 28 -16.74 -1.21 -2.86
C ASN A 28 -17.55 -2.53 -2.84
N GLY A 29 -16.83 -3.64 -2.94
CA GLY A 29 -17.32 -4.97 -2.54
C GLY A 29 -17.42 -5.22 -1.03
N LYS A 30 -16.96 -4.28 -0.17
CA LYS A 30 -16.90 -4.44 1.30
C LYS A 30 -18.25 -4.71 1.97
N LEU A 31 -19.37 -4.21 1.43
CA LEU A 31 -20.70 -4.24 2.10
C LEU A 31 -21.47 -5.57 1.99
N ASN A 32 -21.04 -6.53 1.16
CA ASN A 32 -21.83 -7.73 0.88
C ASN A 32 -21.87 -8.77 2.02
N TRP A 33 -20.96 -8.71 3.01
CA TRP A 33 -20.87 -9.71 4.08
C TRP A 33 -21.93 -9.55 5.19
N LEU A 34 -22.41 -8.33 5.46
CA LEU A 34 -23.32 -8.03 6.58
C LEU A 34 -24.74 -8.63 6.46
N ARG A 35 -25.09 -9.29 5.35
CA ARG A 35 -26.43 -9.87 5.10
C ARG A 35 -26.58 -11.34 5.48
N GLY A 36 -25.54 -11.99 6.04
CA GLY A 36 -25.55 -13.43 6.32
C GLY A 36 -25.67 -13.85 7.81
N GLY A 37 -25.50 -12.93 8.75
CA GLY A 37 -25.32 -13.23 10.17
C GLY A 37 -26.60 -13.22 11.05
N ILE A 38 -26.50 -13.80 12.24
CA ILE A 38 -27.59 -13.85 13.23
C ILE A 38 -27.65 -12.50 13.98
N LEU A 39 -28.42 -11.55 13.43
CA LEU A 39 -28.66 -10.23 14.03
C LEU A 39 -29.61 -10.33 15.25
N THR A 40 -29.09 -10.72 16.41
CA THR A 40 -29.80 -10.59 17.69
C THR A 40 -29.89 -9.13 18.12
N CYS A 41 -31.07 -8.52 17.93
CA CYS A 41 -31.54 -7.35 18.68
C CYS A 41 -30.65 -6.09 18.66
N MET A 42 -29.76 -5.93 17.68
CA MET A 42 -28.93 -4.72 17.56
C MET A 42 -29.79 -3.49 17.22
N SER A 43 -29.43 -2.33 17.77
CA SER A 43 -30.13 -1.09 17.43
C SER A 43 -29.95 -0.77 15.94
N ARG A 44 -31.06 -0.42 15.27
CA ARG A 44 -31.08 0.01 13.87
C ARG A 44 -30.20 1.24 13.64
N ASP A 45 -30.06 2.07 14.66
CA ASP A 45 -29.34 3.33 14.60
C ASP A 45 -27.83 3.13 14.57
N ILE A 46 -27.31 2.11 15.28
CA ILE A 46 -25.89 1.72 15.24
C ILE A 46 -25.49 1.23 13.84
N TYR A 47 -26.33 0.38 13.21
CA TYR A 47 -26.07 -0.07 11.83
C TYR A 47 -26.04 1.12 10.86
N LYS A 48 -27.01 2.03 10.97
CA LYS A 48 -27.09 3.23 10.11
C LYS A 48 -25.87 4.15 10.30
N GLU A 49 -25.46 4.37 11.55
CA GLU A 49 -24.29 5.21 11.84
C GLU A 49 -23.00 4.58 11.33
N ALA A 50 -22.82 3.26 11.49
CA ALA A 50 -21.70 2.53 10.90
C ALA A 50 -21.68 2.62 9.37
N GLU A 51 -22.83 2.55 8.70
CA GLU A 51 -22.94 2.73 7.25
C GLU A 51 -22.55 4.17 6.81
N GLU A 52 -22.94 5.20 7.56
CA GLU A 52 -22.53 6.59 7.29
C GLU A 52 -21.04 6.85 7.59
N ILE A 53 -20.45 6.19 8.60
CA ILE A 53 -19.00 6.22 8.87
C ILE A 53 -18.22 5.58 7.73
N LEU A 54 -18.58 4.34 7.33
CA LEU A 54 -17.90 3.61 6.25
C LEU A 54 -18.04 4.29 4.88
N ALA A 55 -19.09 5.10 4.68
CA ALA A 55 -19.24 5.95 3.49
C ALA A 55 -18.37 7.22 3.54
N SER A 56 -18.03 7.71 4.73
CA SER A 56 -17.25 8.95 4.94
C SER A 56 -15.74 8.69 5.10
N PHE A 57 -15.37 7.59 5.75
CA PHE A 57 -13.99 7.19 6.05
C PHE A 57 -13.76 5.74 5.57
N GLN A 58 -13.13 5.59 4.39
CA GLN A 58 -13.02 4.30 3.70
C GLN A 58 -12.04 3.31 4.37
N GLU A 59 -11.20 3.80 5.28
CA GLU A 59 -10.22 3.06 6.08
C GLU A 59 -10.75 2.67 7.47
N PHE A 60 -12.07 2.66 7.68
CA PHE A 60 -12.71 2.03 8.84
C PHE A 60 -13.20 0.60 8.55
N TRP A 61 -13.28 -0.22 9.59
CA TRP A 61 -13.86 -1.57 9.60
C TRP A 61 -14.42 -1.93 10.98
N ALA A 62 -15.24 -2.99 11.05
CA ALA A 62 -15.74 -3.53 12.32
C ALA A 62 -14.75 -4.57 12.89
N VAL A 63 -14.64 -4.63 14.21
CA VAL A 63 -13.75 -5.55 14.94
C VAL A 63 -14.56 -6.74 15.46
N ASP A 64 -14.02 -7.96 15.35
CA ASP A 64 -14.63 -9.23 15.80
C ASP A 64 -16.09 -9.43 15.33
N ASP A 65 -16.40 -9.00 14.11
CA ASP A 65 -17.73 -8.96 13.48
C ASP A 65 -18.80 -8.12 14.24
N ASP A 66 -18.43 -7.38 15.29
CA ASP A 66 -19.34 -6.53 16.06
C ASP A 66 -19.32 -5.08 15.55
N ILE A 67 -20.38 -4.68 14.84
CA ILE A 67 -20.56 -3.29 14.37
C ILE A 67 -20.65 -2.25 15.50
N ARG A 68 -20.72 -2.66 16.77
CA ARG A 68 -20.57 -1.76 17.93
C ARG A 68 -19.13 -1.37 18.21
N HIS A 69 -18.13 -2.03 17.62
CA HIS A 69 -16.73 -1.66 17.71
C HIS A 69 -16.16 -1.43 16.31
N LEU A 70 -15.98 -0.16 15.95
CA LEU A 70 -15.32 0.23 14.71
C LEU A 70 -13.90 0.69 14.98
N TYR A 71 -12.97 0.31 14.11
CA TYR A 71 -11.57 0.70 14.14
C TYR A 71 -11.21 1.28 12.78
N GLY A 72 -10.39 2.34 12.72
CA GLY A 72 -9.94 2.86 11.44
C GLY A 72 -8.96 4.01 11.49
N ILE A 73 -8.44 4.35 10.32
CA ILE A 73 -7.55 5.48 10.10
C ILE A 73 -8.38 6.73 9.81
N VAL A 74 -8.15 7.78 10.59
CA VAL A 74 -8.79 9.10 10.47
C VAL A 74 -8.02 9.98 9.47
N GLU A 75 -6.68 9.91 9.51
CA GLU A 75 -5.78 10.62 8.60
C GLU A 75 -4.44 9.88 8.44
N ARG A 76 -3.75 10.06 7.31
CA ARG A 76 -2.52 9.36 6.92
C ARG A 76 -1.51 10.35 6.34
N THR A 77 -0.62 10.88 7.18
CA THR A 77 0.62 11.50 6.67
C THR A 77 1.57 10.41 6.18
N GLY A 78 2.48 10.74 5.25
CA GLY A 78 3.47 9.79 4.71
C GLY A 78 4.50 9.24 5.71
N VAL A 79 4.37 9.55 7.00
CA VAL A 79 5.24 9.09 8.10
C VAL A 79 4.45 8.60 9.33
N LYS A 80 3.24 9.12 9.58
CA LYS A 80 2.35 8.73 10.70
C LYS A 80 0.91 8.49 10.24
N GLU A 81 0.36 7.34 10.64
CA GLU A 81 -1.09 7.06 10.60
C GLU A 81 -1.76 7.54 11.90
N PHE A 82 -2.92 8.18 11.78
CA PHE A 82 -3.71 8.68 12.91
C PHE A 82 -4.97 7.81 13.06
N ILE A 83 -4.88 6.82 13.95
CA ILE A 83 -5.88 5.76 14.14
C ILE A 83 -6.84 6.11 15.29
N ALA A 84 -8.12 5.77 15.15
CA ALA A 84 -9.14 5.86 16.19
C ALA A 84 -10.01 4.59 16.29
N GLU A 85 -10.54 4.33 17.48
CA GLU A 85 -11.51 3.28 17.81
C GLU A 85 -12.81 3.93 18.30
N LEU A 86 -13.96 3.34 17.96
CA LEU A 86 -15.29 3.79 18.36
C LEU A 86 -16.08 2.62 18.95
N PHE A 87 -16.51 2.75 20.21
CA PHE A 87 -17.38 1.79 20.87
C PHE A 87 -18.79 2.38 21.09
N PHE A 88 -19.79 1.80 20.44
CA PHE A 88 -21.19 2.21 20.56
C PHE A 88 -21.84 1.60 21.82
N PRO A 89 -22.33 2.41 22.77
CA PRO A 89 -22.98 1.90 23.97
C PRO A 89 -24.36 1.31 23.66
N ALA A 90 -24.88 0.48 24.57
CA ALA A 90 -26.12 -0.27 24.37
C ALA A 90 -27.39 0.61 24.28
N ASP A 91 -27.31 1.87 24.68
CA ASP A 91 -28.37 2.89 24.63
C ASP A 91 -28.16 3.96 23.54
N PHE A 92 -27.17 3.78 22.65
CA PHE A 92 -26.97 4.66 21.49
C PHE A 92 -28.26 4.81 20.66
N PRO A 93 -28.66 6.02 20.23
CA PRO A 93 -27.89 7.28 20.20
C PRO A 93 -27.98 8.16 21.47
N ARG A 94 -28.51 7.68 22.59
CA ARG A 94 -28.70 8.52 23.80
C ARG A 94 -27.38 8.93 24.44
N SER A 95 -26.51 7.96 24.65
CA SER A 95 -25.13 8.18 25.08
C SER A 95 -24.21 8.28 23.86
N PRO A 96 -23.16 9.13 23.91
CA PRO A 96 -22.15 9.21 22.86
C PRO A 96 -21.37 7.89 22.73
N PRO A 97 -20.77 7.60 21.57
CA PRO A 97 -19.79 6.53 21.44
C PRO A 97 -18.54 6.84 22.28
N GLU A 98 -17.94 5.81 22.88
CA GLU A 98 -16.61 5.94 23.48
C GLU A 98 -15.57 5.99 22.36
N LEU A 99 -15.00 7.18 22.13
CA LEU A 99 -13.88 7.40 21.22
C LEU A 99 -12.56 7.11 21.93
N ARG A 100 -11.75 6.21 21.38
CA ARG A 100 -10.34 6.05 21.74
C ARG A 100 -9.46 6.45 20.57
N VAL A 101 -8.27 6.97 20.87
CA VAL A 101 -7.33 7.47 19.87
C VAL A 101 -5.95 6.88 20.07
N SER A 102 -5.22 6.72 18.97
CA SER A 102 -3.84 6.25 18.98
C SER A 102 -2.87 7.22 19.66
N GLN A 103 -1.69 6.71 20.03
CA GLN A 103 -0.61 7.51 20.60
C GLN A 103 -0.21 8.67 19.67
N ASN A 104 -0.20 8.48 18.34
CA ASN A 104 0.11 9.56 17.39
C ASN A 104 -0.82 10.77 17.51
N ILE A 105 -2.13 10.54 17.68
CA ILE A 105 -3.12 11.61 17.92
C ILE A 105 -2.90 12.22 19.32
N THR A 106 -2.61 11.38 20.32
CA THR A 106 -2.37 11.79 21.72
C THR A 106 -1.10 12.63 21.89
N GLU A 107 -0.10 12.42 21.04
CA GLU A 107 1.13 13.23 20.97
C GLU A 107 0.90 14.57 20.25
N LEU A 108 0.07 14.58 19.20
CA LEU A 108 -0.24 15.78 18.41
C LEU A 108 -1.21 16.73 19.13
N LEU A 109 -2.32 16.20 19.65
CA LEU A 109 -3.42 16.96 20.26
C LEU A 109 -3.38 16.98 21.80
N GLY A 110 -2.43 16.26 22.40
CA GLY A 110 -2.35 16.05 23.86
C GLY A 110 -3.32 14.98 24.39
N ARG A 111 -3.28 14.76 25.71
CA ARG A 111 -4.06 13.71 26.38
C ARG A 111 -5.54 14.03 26.62
N ASN A 112 -5.91 15.30 26.59
CA ASN A 112 -7.25 15.79 26.91
C ASN A 112 -7.86 16.43 25.65
N ILE A 113 -8.29 15.59 24.70
CA ILE A 113 -8.84 16.07 23.42
C ILE A 113 -10.31 16.45 23.63
N GLU A 114 -10.61 17.75 23.56
CA GLU A 114 -11.96 18.28 23.75
C GLU A 114 -12.68 18.46 22.40
N LEU A 115 -13.42 17.43 21.97
CA LEU A 115 -14.30 17.49 20.79
C LEU A 115 -15.68 18.04 21.19
N LYS A 116 -16.10 19.16 20.58
CA LYS A 116 -17.37 19.84 20.89
C LYS A 116 -18.57 18.97 20.51
N SER A 117 -18.44 18.17 19.47
CA SER A 117 -19.41 17.16 19.02
C SER A 117 -19.73 16.10 20.09
N LEU A 118 -18.73 15.68 20.88
CA LEU A 118 -18.92 14.79 22.03
C LEU A 118 -19.41 15.54 23.28
N GLN A 119 -18.87 16.73 23.56
CA GLN A 119 -19.29 17.54 24.71
C GLN A 119 -20.78 17.96 24.63
N ASN A 120 -21.31 18.17 23.42
CA ASN A 120 -22.69 18.61 23.17
C ASN A 120 -23.56 17.49 22.58
N TRP A 121 -23.26 16.23 22.93
CA TRP A 121 -23.98 15.07 22.40
C TRP A 121 -25.46 15.05 22.77
N ASN A 122 -26.31 14.67 21.82
CA ASN A 122 -27.75 14.46 21.99
C ASN A 122 -28.28 13.40 21.01
N GLU A 123 -29.55 12.99 21.13
CA GLU A 123 -30.15 11.93 20.28
C GLU A 123 -30.12 12.22 18.76
N ASN A 124 -29.80 13.44 18.31
CA ASN A 124 -29.66 13.81 16.89
C ASN A 124 -28.19 14.01 16.44
N SER A 125 -27.21 13.89 17.34
CA SER A 125 -25.78 13.99 17.01
C SER A 125 -25.33 12.79 16.17
N ARG A 126 -24.30 13.00 15.35
CA ARG A 126 -23.67 11.95 14.53
C ARG A 126 -22.22 11.72 14.94
N THR A 127 -21.83 10.46 14.97
CA THR A 127 -20.46 9.99 15.18
C THR A 127 -19.57 10.36 14.00
N VAL A 128 -20.14 10.40 12.79
CA VAL A 128 -19.44 10.92 11.59
C VAL A 128 -18.92 12.34 11.80
N ASP A 129 -19.66 13.20 12.51
CA ASP A 129 -19.26 14.59 12.73
C ASP A 129 -18.21 14.70 13.86
N VAL A 130 -18.17 13.75 14.79
CA VAL A 130 -17.06 13.58 15.75
C VAL A 130 -15.75 13.25 15.01
N LEU A 131 -15.79 12.30 14.08
CA LEU A 131 -14.61 11.93 13.29
C LEU A 131 -14.14 13.07 12.37
N LYS A 132 -15.06 13.89 11.82
CA LYS A 132 -14.71 15.09 11.06
C LYS A 132 -14.04 16.16 11.94
N GLU A 133 -14.57 16.43 13.13
CA GLU A 133 -13.96 17.39 14.06
C GLU A 133 -12.55 16.94 14.47
N LEU A 134 -12.39 15.64 14.78
CA LEU A 134 -11.09 15.05 15.07
C LEU A 134 -10.11 15.18 13.88
N LYS A 135 -10.56 14.86 12.67
CA LYS A 135 -9.74 15.03 11.46
C LYS A 135 -9.33 16.49 11.26
N MET A 136 -10.25 17.45 11.38
CA MET A 136 -9.93 18.87 11.21
C MET A 136 -8.89 19.38 12.20
N LEU A 137 -8.89 18.88 13.44
CA LEU A 137 -7.85 19.21 14.44
C LEU A 137 -6.49 18.59 14.10
N ILE A 138 -6.48 17.36 13.59
CA ILE A 138 -5.25 16.70 13.10
C ILE A 138 -4.69 17.48 11.90
N ASP A 139 -5.52 17.82 10.92
CA ASP A 139 -5.16 18.58 9.73
C ASP A 139 -4.54 19.94 10.09
N SER A 140 -5.17 20.72 10.98
CA SER A 140 -4.67 22.04 11.36
C SER A 140 -3.30 21.99 12.06
N HIS A 141 -3.06 20.99 12.90
CA HIS A 141 -1.76 20.84 13.55
C HIS A 141 -0.66 20.34 12.60
N ILE A 142 -1.01 19.54 11.58
CA ILE A 142 -0.07 19.17 10.51
C ILE A 142 0.30 20.40 9.65
N GLU A 143 -0.64 21.30 9.37
CA GLU A 143 -0.36 22.56 8.68
C GLU A 143 0.53 23.48 9.52
N ASP A 144 0.27 23.63 10.82
CA ASP A 144 1.09 24.47 11.72
C ASP A 144 2.53 23.94 11.88
N ASP A 145 2.74 22.62 12.05
CA ASP A 145 4.07 21.99 12.05
C ASP A 145 4.83 22.30 10.74
N PHE A 146 4.13 22.32 9.60
CA PHE A 146 4.71 22.65 8.29
C PHE A 146 4.96 24.16 8.08
N LEU A 147 4.32 25.02 8.89
CA LEU A 147 4.52 26.48 8.89
C LEU A 147 5.63 26.92 9.84
N GLU A 148 5.81 26.27 11.00
CA GLU A 148 6.94 26.54 11.91
C GLU A 148 8.30 26.15 11.28
N LEU A 149 8.31 25.20 10.34
CA LEU A 149 9.49 24.85 9.53
C LEU A 149 9.88 25.92 8.48
N LYS A 150 9.07 26.96 8.26
CA LYS A 150 9.48 28.12 7.46
C LYS A 150 10.31 29.05 8.34
N PRO A 151 11.53 29.46 7.92
CA PRO A 151 12.39 30.30 8.76
C PRO A 151 11.68 31.62 9.09
N LYS A 152 11.37 31.82 10.38
CA LYS A 152 10.80 33.06 10.92
C LYS A 152 11.71 34.22 10.50
N PRO A 153 11.23 35.21 9.72
CA PRO A 153 12.08 36.30 9.25
C PRO A 153 12.67 37.01 10.46
N ALA A 154 14.00 37.14 10.49
CA ALA A 154 14.74 37.49 11.70
C ALA A 154 14.17 38.77 12.34
N PRO A 155 13.91 38.76 13.67
CA PRO A 155 13.39 39.94 14.35
C PRO A 155 14.39 41.07 14.17
N LYS A 156 13.96 42.18 13.53
CA LYS A 156 14.82 43.33 13.25
C LYS A 156 15.42 43.84 14.56
N HIS A 157 16.70 43.56 14.76
CA HIS A 157 17.37 43.83 16.01
C HIS A 157 17.36 45.34 16.26
N ARG A 158 16.72 45.74 17.36
CA ARG A 158 16.77 47.12 17.85
C ARG A 158 17.97 47.22 18.77
N GLU A 159 18.90 48.09 18.44
CA GLU A 159 20.12 48.29 19.23
C GLU A 159 19.76 48.86 20.61
N SER A 160 20.20 48.19 21.68
CA SER A 160 20.31 48.74 23.03
C SER A 160 21.20 47.87 23.91
N ASP A 161 22.19 48.50 24.52
CA ASP A 161 23.26 47.94 25.33
C ASP A 161 22.82 46.96 26.44
N ALA A 162 23.37 45.73 26.42
CA ALA A 162 23.34 44.80 27.57
C ALA A 162 24.35 43.63 27.42
N TYR A 163 25.67 43.90 27.40
CA TYR A 163 26.70 42.86 27.33
C TYR A 163 27.47 42.70 28.65
N SER A 164 26.84 42.04 29.64
CA SER A 164 27.48 41.63 30.90
C SER A 164 26.73 40.45 31.53
N GLU A 165 27.47 39.56 32.21
CA GLU A 165 26.96 38.44 33.02
C GLU A 165 26.29 37.28 32.26
N PHE A 166 27.11 36.46 31.59
CA PHE A 166 26.95 35.00 31.68
C PHE A 166 28.32 34.33 31.87
N ALA A 167 28.45 33.53 32.93
CA ALA A 167 29.65 32.76 33.25
C ALA A 167 29.53 31.32 32.71
N THR A 168 30.61 30.79 32.15
CA THR A 168 30.69 29.40 31.70
C THR A 168 30.80 28.43 32.88
N PRO A 169 29.98 27.38 32.95
CA PRO A 169 30.25 26.21 33.79
C PRO A 169 31.46 25.42 33.26
N GLU A 170 32.22 24.80 34.16
CA GLU A 170 33.36 23.94 33.81
C GLU A 170 32.89 22.55 33.29
N PRO A 171 33.68 21.87 32.43
CA PRO A 171 33.34 20.54 31.93
C PRO A 171 33.51 19.45 32.99
N PHE A 172 32.65 18.43 32.96
CA PHE A 172 32.71 17.30 33.89
C PHE A 172 33.91 16.37 33.60
N GLU A 173 34.64 16.00 34.66
CA GLU A 173 35.64 14.93 34.61
C GLU A 173 34.97 13.55 34.58
N PHE A 174 35.53 12.63 33.78
CA PHE A 174 35.05 11.25 33.68
C PHE A 174 36.02 10.32 34.43
N HIS A 175 35.65 9.88 35.63
CA HIS A 175 36.39 8.84 36.34
C HIS A 175 36.10 7.47 35.71
N GLY A 176 37.16 6.79 35.26
CA GLY A 176 37.12 5.39 34.87
C GLY A 176 37.96 4.56 35.85
N ASP A 177 37.31 3.69 36.61
CA ASP A 177 37.98 2.75 37.51
C ASP A 177 38.19 1.39 36.83
N GLU A 178 39.43 0.91 36.85
CA GLU A 178 39.77 -0.47 36.50
C GLU A 178 39.42 -1.40 37.68
N GLU A 179 38.87 -2.59 37.42
CA GLU A 179 39.26 -3.76 38.22
C GLU A 179 39.11 -5.08 37.45
N SER A 180 40.21 -5.83 37.34
CA SER A 180 40.29 -7.14 36.69
C SER A 180 40.85 -8.19 37.65
N PRO A 181 40.18 -9.34 37.86
CA PRO A 181 40.77 -10.45 38.60
C PRO A 181 40.95 -11.75 37.78
N SER A 182 42.22 -12.12 37.60
CA SER A 182 42.74 -13.49 37.76
C SER A 182 42.18 -14.64 36.90
N VAL A 183 42.93 -14.98 35.83
CA VAL A 183 42.88 -16.28 35.15
C VAL A 183 43.08 -17.46 36.12
N ARG A 184 42.28 -18.52 35.98
CA ARG A 184 42.62 -19.90 36.40
C ARG A 184 42.30 -20.87 35.27
N SER A 185 43.07 -21.96 35.19
CA SER A 185 43.16 -22.87 34.05
C SER A 185 42.92 -24.34 34.44
N VAL A 186 43.03 -25.25 33.44
CA VAL A 186 43.00 -26.74 33.54
C VAL A 186 41.59 -27.37 33.63
N PRO A 187 41.30 -28.54 33.00
CA PRO A 187 42.04 -29.35 32.01
C PRO A 187 41.36 -29.47 30.62
N ARG A 188 42.07 -30.09 29.67
CA ARG A 188 41.59 -30.50 28.34
C ARG A 188 41.28 -32.01 28.33
N PRO A 189 40.08 -32.47 27.92
CA PRO A 189 39.82 -33.91 27.68
C PRO A 189 40.56 -34.45 26.45
N GLU A 190 40.85 -35.75 26.45
CA GLU A 190 41.61 -36.44 25.39
C GLU A 190 40.70 -36.89 24.23
N GLU A 191 41.21 -36.80 23.00
CA GLU A 191 40.59 -37.40 21.81
C GLU A 191 41.06 -38.85 21.66
N GLN A 192 40.13 -39.79 21.41
CA GLN A 192 40.48 -41.17 21.04
C GLN A 192 40.32 -41.41 19.53
N PRO A 193 41.23 -42.19 18.90
CA PRO A 193 41.31 -42.26 17.43
C PRO A 193 40.34 -43.26 16.80
N VAL A 194 39.82 -42.89 15.63
CA VAL A 194 39.06 -43.79 14.74
C VAL A 194 40.00 -44.84 14.10
N ARG A 195 39.54 -46.09 14.01
CA ARG A 195 40.13 -47.14 13.17
C ARG A 195 39.17 -47.54 12.03
N PRO A 196 39.66 -47.77 10.81
CA PRO A 196 38.87 -48.33 9.72
C PRO A 196 38.91 -49.87 9.73
N GLU A 197 37.85 -50.51 9.23
CA GLU A 197 37.87 -51.92 8.81
C GLU A 197 37.27 -52.10 7.42
N SER A 198 37.62 -53.21 6.77
CA SER A 198 37.42 -53.48 5.34
C SER A 198 36.87 -54.88 5.11
N GLY A 199 35.94 -55.06 4.16
CA GLY A 199 35.55 -56.41 3.73
C GLY A 199 34.46 -56.45 2.66
N SER A 200 34.79 -57.05 1.50
CA SER A 200 33.81 -57.61 0.54
C SER A 200 33.66 -59.12 0.77
N PRO A 201 32.66 -59.79 0.16
CA PRO A 201 32.96 -60.55 -1.07
C PRO A 201 31.81 -60.68 -2.10
N ALA A 202 32.11 -61.42 -3.19
CA ALA A 202 31.31 -61.98 -4.32
C ALA A 202 29.77 -62.16 -4.17
N GLY A 203 28.93 -62.35 -5.20
CA GLY A 203 29.02 -62.74 -6.63
C GLY A 203 27.73 -63.54 -6.97
N THR A 204 27.12 -63.63 -8.17
CA THR A 204 27.60 -64.05 -9.50
C THR A 204 26.54 -63.87 -10.62
N SER A 205 26.97 -63.67 -11.89
CA SER A 205 26.41 -64.18 -13.18
C SER A 205 24.90 -64.36 -13.47
N SER A 206 24.39 -63.82 -14.60
CA SER A 206 23.93 -64.64 -15.77
C SER A 206 23.44 -63.88 -17.04
N THR A 207 24.03 -64.22 -18.21
CA THR A 207 23.48 -64.31 -19.60
C THR A 207 22.73 -63.18 -20.36
N LEU A 208 23.22 -62.95 -21.60
CA LEU A 208 22.62 -62.37 -22.83
C LEU A 208 21.55 -63.32 -23.47
N PRO A 209 20.67 -62.93 -24.45
CA PRO A 209 20.96 -62.24 -25.75
C PRO A 209 19.84 -61.28 -26.29
N ALA A 210 19.78 -60.83 -27.56
CA ALA A 210 20.72 -60.17 -28.50
C ALA A 210 19.97 -59.81 -29.82
N SER A 211 20.56 -58.97 -30.70
CA SER A 211 20.05 -58.54 -32.04
C SER A 211 18.87 -57.53 -32.02
N MET A 212 18.60 -56.69 -33.05
CA MET A 212 19.13 -56.57 -34.42
C MET A 212 19.38 -55.09 -34.87
N GLN A 213 20.28 -54.92 -35.86
CA GLN A 213 20.32 -53.99 -37.03
C GLN A 213 19.52 -52.65 -37.02
N GLY A 214 20.01 -51.51 -37.54
CA GLY A 214 21.31 -51.19 -38.18
C GLY A 214 21.26 -49.96 -39.13
N ARG A 215 22.40 -49.63 -39.79
CA ARG A 215 22.68 -48.48 -40.70
C ARG A 215 22.94 -47.15 -39.94
N ARG A 216 24.09 -46.45 -40.11
CA ARG A 216 24.64 -45.66 -41.26
C ARG A 216 23.77 -44.43 -41.57
N ILE A 217 24.28 -43.21 -41.78
CA ILE A 217 25.55 -42.74 -42.41
C ILE A 217 26.13 -41.55 -41.57
N ALA A 218 27.40 -41.59 -41.13
CA ALA A 218 28.55 -40.79 -41.62
C ALA A 218 28.30 -39.27 -41.86
N SER A 219 28.90 -38.34 -41.08
CA SER A 219 30.17 -37.62 -41.35
C SER A 219 30.06 -36.52 -42.45
N LEU A 220 30.61 -35.30 -42.34
CA LEU A 220 31.94 -34.85 -41.90
C LEU A 220 31.98 -33.34 -41.54
N THR A 221 33.03 -32.91 -40.79
CA THR A 221 33.72 -31.57 -40.83
C THR A 221 32.93 -30.27 -40.56
N SER A 222 33.49 -29.17 -40.01
CA SER A 222 34.79 -28.83 -39.37
C SER A 222 34.59 -27.48 -38.61
N ALA A 223 35.10 -27.22 -37.41
CA ALA A 223 36.48 -26.85 -37.03
C ALA A 223 37.05 -25.64 -37.84
N ALA A 224 37.73 -24.63 -37.27
CA ALA A 224 38.06 -24.28 -35.86
C ALA A 224 37.80 -22.75 -35.64
N ALA A 225 38.46 -21.89 -34.85
CA ALA A 225 39.64 -21.83 -33.95
C ALA A 225 39.59 -20.46 -33.18
N ALA A 226 40.31 -20.12 -32.10
CA ALA A 226 41.14 -20.84 -31.11
C ALA A 226 41.39 -19.91 -29.87
N ALA A 227 42.26 -20.35 -28.95
CA ALA A 227 42.78 -19.77 -27.69
C ALA A 227 43.25 -18.28 -27.72
N GLU A 228 43.66 -17.58 -26.65
CA GLU A 228 44.23 -17.91 -25.31
C GLU A 228 43.54 -17.04 -24.19
N ALA A 229 43.88 -17.00 -22.89
CA ALA A 229 45.07 -17.41 -22.11
C ALA A 229 44.73 -17.85 -20.65
N ARG A 230 45.71 -17.79 -19.73
CA ARG A 230 45.70 -18.37 -18.36
C ARG A 230 46.21 -17.38 -17.31
N GLU A 231 46.16 -17.81 -16.04
CA GLU A 231 46.55 -17.08 -14.81
C GLU A 231 45.50 -16.02 -14.36
N SER A 232 45.32 -15.74 -13.06
CA SER A 232 46.12 -16.07 -11.87
C SER A 232 45.31 -16.69 -10.70
N LEU A 233 45.98 -17.05 -9.60
CA LEU A 233 45.42 -17.62 -8.36
C LEU A 233 45.57 -16.65 -7.18
N GLY A 234 44.55 -16.60 -6.32
CA GLY A 234 44.55 -15.90 -5.02
C GLY A 234 43.10 -15.53 -4.64
N ALA A 235 42.43 -15.99 -3.58
CA ALA A 235 42.75 -16.46 -2.21
C ALA A 235 42.19 -15.46 -1.17
N GLN A 236 41.77 -15.97 0.00
CA GLN A 236 40.92 -15.30 1.01
C GLN A 236 39.47 -15.10 0.50
N ALA A 237 38.39 -15.62 1.10
CA ALA A 237 38.08 -16.07 2.47
C ALA A 237 37.83 -14.92 3.46
N GLY A 238 36.55 -14.55 3.59
CA GLY A 238 35.98 -13.73 4.64
C GLY A 238 34.56 -14.23 4.93
N LEU A 239 34.37 -14.86 6.10
CA LEU A 239 33.07 -15.30 6.61
C LEU A 239 32.74 -14.43 7.82
N GLU A 240 31.80 -13.51 7.67
CA GLU A 240 31.17 -12.84 8.80
C GLU A 240 29.67 -13.13 8.80
N SER A 241 29.16 -13.39 10.00
CA SER A 241 27.82 -13.92 10.25
C SER A 241 27.17 -13.03 11.30
N GLU A 242 26.48 -11.98 10.86
CA GLU A 242 25.63 -11.21 11.77
C GLU A 242 24.37 -11.98 12.15
N ARG A 243 23.78 -11.55 13.28
CA ARG A 243 23.12 -12.46 14.21
C ARG A 243 21.69 -12.02 14.45
N VAL A 244 20.73 -12.91 14.18
CA VAL A 244 19.32 -12.68 14.49
C VAL A 244 19.12 -12.76 16.00
N GLU A 245 18.70 -11.66 16.63
CA GLU A 245 18.23 -11.67 18.02
C GLU A 245 16.77 -12.11 18.10
N THR A 246 16.49 -13.14 18.91
CA THR A 246 15.13 -13.54 19.27
C THR A 246 15.05 -13.89 20.75
N GLY A 247 14.68 -12.91 21.57
CA GLY A 247 14.43 -13.10 23.00
C GLY A 247 12.95 -13.42 23.28
N GLN A 248 12.67 -14.52 23.99
CA GLN A 248 11.33 -14.81 24.50
C GLN A 248 11.36 -15.26 25.97
N ARG A 249 10.51 -14.60 26.80
CA ARG A 249 9.84 -15.16 28.01
C ARG A 249 10.78 -15.47 29.21
N GLN A 250 10.39 -15.48 30.49
CA GLN A 250 9.12 -15.30 31.25
C GLN A 250 9.52 -15.02 32.76
N PRO A 251 8.77 -15.35 33.86
CA PRO A 251 7.46 -14.84 34.32
C PRO A 251 7.39 -14.43 35.84
N SER A 252 6.47 -13.53 36.23
CA SER A 252 5.86 -13.40 37.60
C SER A 252 4.64 -12.45 37.54
N ARG A 253 3.43 -12.74 38.06
CA ARG A 253 2.96 -12.92 39.46
C ARG A 253 3.11 -11.66 40.35
N ASP A 254 2.14 -11.23 41.17
CA ASP A 254 0.70 -11.60 41.33
C ASP A 254 -0.03 -10.54 42.22
N VAL A 255 -1.33 -10.26 41.95
CA VAL A 255 -2.42 -9.90 42.92
C VAL A 255 -2.50 -8.51 43.64
N ALA A 256 -3.66 -7.84 43.44
CA ALA A 256 -4.39 -6.86 44.31
C ALA A 256 -3.78 -5.46 44.61
N SER A 257 -4.53 -4.36 44.76
CA SER A 257 -5.87 -4.21 45.38
C SER A 257 -6.72 -3.03 44.86
N THR A 258 -8.03 -3.02 45.18
CA THR A 258 -9.03 -2.01 44.78
C THR A 258 -9.14 -0.80 45.72
N VAL A 259 -9.35 0.40 45.17
CA VAL A 259 -9.98 1.55 45.87
C VAL A 259 -10.89 2.30 44.89
N SER A 260 -12.14 2.59 45.28
CA SER A 260 -13.08 3.40 44.49
C SER A 260 -13.23 4.80 45.11
N PRO A 261 -13.21 5.89 44.33
CA PRO A 261 -13.61 7.22 44.80
C PRO A 261 -15.12 7.32 45.06
N GLN A 262 -15.53 8.22 45.96
CA GLN A 262 -16.94 8.51 46.23
C GLN A 262 -17.51 9.56 45.27
N ALA A 263 -18.82 9.55 45.06
CA ALA A 263 -19.52 10.58 44.30
C ALA A 263 -19.57 11.93 45.06
N PRO A 264 -19.43 13.08 44.37
CA PRO A 264 -19.76 14.39 44.92
C PRO A 264 -21.29 14.54 45.09
N GLY A 265 -21.73 15.25 46.13
CA GLY A 265 -23.14 15.46 46.44
C GLY A 265 -23.75 16.74 45.85
N ASP A 266 -25.07 16.85 45.96
CA ASP A 266 -25.88 17.91 45.34
C ASP A 266 -25.58 19.33 45.88
N VAL A 267 -25.75 20.32 45.00
CA VAL A 267 -25.66 21.77 45.30
C VAL A 267 -26.90 22.45 44.69
N PRO A 268 -27.58 23.37 45.40
CA PRO A 268 -29.04 23.55 45.23
C PRO A 268 -29.47 24.54 44.13
N GLU A 269 -30.74 24.39 43.73
CA GLU A 269 -31.47 25.30 42.86
C GLU A 269 -31.56 26.74 43.41
N GLY A 270 -31.77 27.72 42.51
CA GLY A 270 -32.36 29.01 42.87
C GLY A 270 -31.49 30.25 42.69
N LYS A 271 -31.19 30.62 41.44
CA LYS A 271 -30.90 32.01 41.05
C LYS A 271 -31.65 32.39 39.77
N GLN A 272 -32.53 33.38 39.87
CA GLN A 272 -33.09 34.05 38.69
C GLN A 272 -32.04 34.99 38.11
N TRP A 273 -32.01 35.09 36.77
CA TRP A 273 -31.09 35.95 36.03
C TRP A 273 -31.75 37.32 35.82
N SER A 274 -30.96 38.40 35.80
CA SER A 274 -31.48 39.76 35.61
C SER A 274 -31.85 40.03 34.15
N GLU A 275 -32.78 40.95 33.92
CA GLU A 275 -33.21 41.35 32.57
C GLU A 275 -32.05 41.91 31.72
N GLU A 276 -31.04 42.53 32.34
CA GLU A 276 -29.81 42.96 31.65
C GLU A 276 -29.01 41.78 31.09
N HIS A 277 -28.98 40.63 31.78
CA HIS A 277 -28.26 39.45 31.28
C HIS A 277 -29.01 38.78 30.11
N LEU A 278 -30.34 38.78 30.15
CA LEU A 278 -31.18 38.34 29.03
C LEU A 278 -31.09 39.30 27.83
N ALA A 279 -30.97 40.61 28.07
CA ALA A 279 -30.72 41.60 27.03
C ALA A 279 -29.34 41.41 26.37
N ALA A 280 -28.31 41.06 27.14
CA ALA A 280 -26.98 40.76 26.63
C ALA A 280 -26.96 39.49 25.76
N GLU A 281 -27.64 38.41 26.16
CA GLU A 281 -27.76 37.21 25.32
C GLU A 281 -28.62 37.43 24.08
N ALA A 282 -29.71 38.19 24.17
CA ALA A 282 -30.52 38.56 23.01
C ALA A 282 -29.73 39.41 21.99
N ALA A 283 -28.89 40.33 22.46
CA ALA A 283 -27.99 41.11 21.59
C ALA A 283 -26.92 40.22 20.93
N LYS A 284 -26.43 39.19 21.63
CA LYS A 284 -25.48 38.21 21.08
C LYS A 284 -26.12 37.33 20.00
N ALA A 285 -27.30 36.78 20.28
CA ALA A 285 -28.05 35.96 19.32
C ALA A 285 -28.42 36.74 18.04
N ALA A 286 -28.72 38.04 18.15
CA ALA A 286 -28.97 38.92 17.01
C ALA A 286 -27.71 39.24 16.16
N ALA A 287 -26.51 39.09 16.72
CA ALA A 287 -25.25 39.21 15.99
C ALA A 287 -24.85 37.89 15.29
N GLU A 288 -25.28 36.74 15.83
CA GLU A 288 -24.97 35.40 15.30
C GLU A 288 -25.91 35.00 14.14
N SER A 289 -27.09 35.62 13.99
CA SER A 289 -28.00 35.43 12.84
C SER A 289 -27.56 36.22 11.59
N GLY A 290 -26.39 35.89 11.04
CA GLY A 290 -25.76 36.63 9.94
C GLY A 290 -26.54 36.59 8.61
N GLY A 291 -26.85 37.77 8.07
CA GLY A 291 -27.43 37.92 6.73
C GLY A 291 -27.24 39.33 6.14
N LEU A 292 -26.62 39.40 4.96
CA LEU A 292 -26.52 40.58 4.09
C LEU A 292 -25.91 41.86 4.71
N ILE A 293 -24.60 41.86 5.00
CA ILE A 293 -23.81 43.10 5.13
C ILE A 293 -22.43 42.92 4.47
N ASP A 294 -22.31 43.32 3.20
CA ASP A 294 -20.99 43.45 2.51
C ASP A 294 -20.90 44.70 1.61
N GLU A 295 -21.92 45.57 1.62
CA GLU A 295 -22.00 46.76 0.76
C GLU A 295 -21.73 48.06 1.54
N ALA A 296 -22.30 48.16 2.76
CA ALA A 296 -22.14 49.31 3.65
C ALA A 296 -20.71 49.52 4.20
N TYR A 297 -19.88 48.47 4.22
CA TYR A 297 -18.48 48.56 4.65
C TYR A 297 -17.62 49.30 3.61
N TRP A 298 -17.83 49.00 2.33
CA TRP A 298 -17.09 49.63 1.22
C TRP A 298 -17.53 51.08 0.96
N GLU A 299 -18.82 51.42 1.07
CA GLU A 299 -19.27 52.83 1.07
C GLU A 299 -18.56 53.66 2.18
N GLN A 300 -18.26 53.06 3.34
CA GLN A 300 -17.57 53.75 4.43
C GLN A 300 -16.06 53.91 4.20
N GLN A 301 -15.43 53.03 3.40
CA GLN A 301 -14.06 53.22 2.90
C GLN A 301 -13.99 54.38 1.89
N GLU A 302 -14.86 54.38 0.86
CA GLU A 302 -14.84 55.42 -0.18
C GLU A 302 -15.18 56.82 0.37
N ARG A 303 -16.08 56.91 1.35
CA ARG A 303 -16.37 58.18 2.07
C ARG A 303 -15.20 58.72 2.91
N LYS A 304 -14.20 57.89 3.24
CA LYS A 304 -12.96 58.33 3.90
C LYS A 304 -11.92 58.82 2.88
N GLN A 305 -11.84 58.18 1.70
CA GLN A 305 -10.91 58.60 0.64
C GLN A 305 -11.38 59.88 -0.10
N SER A 306 -12.69 60.09 -0.20
CA SER A 306 -13.27 61.27 -0.88
C SER A 306 -13.27 62.57 -0.05
N ARG A 307 -12.93 62.52 1.26
CA ARG A 307 -12.65 63.71 2.06
C ARG A 307 -11.15 64.04 2.04
N GLY A 308 -10.76 64.91 1.12
CA GLY A 308 -9.39 65.41 0.99
C GLY A 308 -8.97 66.36 2.12
N GLU A 309 -8.79 65.83 3.34
CA GLU A 309 -8.23 66.55 4.48
C GLU A 309 -6.69 66.36 4.51
N THR A 310 -5.96 67.19 3.76
CA THR A 310 -4.49 67.19 3.75
C THR A 310 -3.91 67.68 5.08
N PRO A 311 -3.06 66.89 5.77
CA PRO A 311 -2.26 67.39 6.89
C PRO A 311 -1.31 68.51 6.43
N ALA A 312 -1.10 69.52 7.29
CA ALA A 312 -0.28 70.67 6.93
C ALA A 312 1.20 70.31 6.72
N THR A 313 1.78 70.77 5.62
CA THR A 313 3.17 70.48 5.22
C THR A 313 4.18 71.27 6.05
N GLY A 314 4.63 70.67 7.15
CA GLY A 314 5.83 71.09 7.86
C GLY A 314 7.08 70.82 7.00
N ARG A 315 7.45 71.77 6.14
CA ARG A 315 8.66 71.69 5.29
C ARG A 315 9.92 71.85 6.14
N ILE A 316 10.40 70.73 6.68
CA ILE A 316 11.80 70.56 7.06
C ILE A 316 12.55 70.20 5.77
N GLU A 317 13.55 71.00 5.40
CA GLU A 317 14.48 70.60 4.35
C GLU A 317 15.50 69.63 4.98
N PRO A 318 15.63 68.39 4.47
CA PRO A 318 16.65 67.48 4.98
C PRO A 318 18.02 68.02 4.55
N GLU A 319 18.85 68.40 5.51
CA GLU A 319 20.27 68.61 5.25
C GLU A 319 20.87 67.28 4.73
N PRO A 320 21.69 67.31 3.66
CA PRO A 320 22.27 66.09 3.12
C PRO A 320 23.20 65.48 4.18
N PRO A 321 23.04 64.20 4.56
CA PRO A 321 23.91 63.59 5.54
C PRO A 321 25.32 63.43 4.96
N GLU A 322 26.27 64.26 5.41
CA GLU A 322 27.72 64.07 5.17
C GLU A 322 28.25 62.87 5.98
N ILE A 323 27.72 61.69 5.69
CA ILE A 323 28.27 60.41 6.17
C ILE A 323 29.38 60.03 5.19
N ILE A 324 30.55 60.64 5.39
CA ILE A 324 31.82 60.07 4.91
C ILE A 324 32.20 58.98 5.91
N GLU A 325 31.50 57.85 5.85
CA GLU A 325 32.02 56.60 6.40
C GLU A 325 33.29 56.26 5.61
N GLU A 326 34.44 56.28 6.27
CA GLU A 326 35.67 55.75 5.71
C GLU A 326 35.46 54.26 5.45
N VAL A 327 35.22 53.90 4.17
CA VAL A 327 34.97 52.53 3.75
C VAL A 327 36.21 51.70 4.05
N SER A 328 36.20 51.04 5.21
CA SER A 328 37.29 50.22 5.71
C SER A 328 37.63 49.15 4.67
N THR A 329 38.82 49.28 4.08
CA THR A 329 39.26 48.42 2.98
C THR A 329 39.44 46.99 3.48
N LEU A 330 38.63 46.07 2.97
CA LEU A 330 38.53 44.67 3.41
C LEU A 330 39.87 43.94 3.28
N THR A 331 40.62 44.25 2.20
CA THR A 331 41.91 43.62 1.91
C THR A 331 43.10 44.59 1.97
N GLY A 332 42.85 45.88 2.18
CA GLY A 332 43.86 46.94 2.08
C GLY A 332 44.24 47.35 0.64
N ASP A 333 43.63 46.73 -0.37
CA ASP A 333 43.81 47.06 -1.79
C ASP A 333 42.47 47.52 -2.39
N PRO A 334 42.33 48.80 -2.79
CA PRO A 334 41.06 49.33 -3.29
C PRO A 334 40.68 48.78 -4.67
N GLU A 335 41.63 48.26 -5.48
CA GLU A 335 41.29 47.60 -6.75
C GLU A 335 40.77 46.18 -6.49
N ARG A 336 41.33 45.48 -5.51
CA ARG A 336 40.86 44.16 -5.07
C ARG A 336 39.48 44.26 -4.44
N ASP A 337 39.27 45.20 -3.52
CA ASP A 337 37.99 45.45 -2.86
C ASP A 337 36.88 45.85 -3.85
N ALA A 338 37.23 46.59 -4.91
CA ALA A 338 36.28 46.92 -5.99
C ALA A 338 35.82 45.68 -6.77
N ARG A 339 36.74 44.76 -7.12
CA ARG A 339 36.43 43.49 -7.79
C ARG A 339 35.62 42.55 -6.89
N ILE A 340 35.94 42.50 -5.60
CA ILE A 340 35.18 41.75 -4.60
C ILE A 340 33.73 42.27 -4.53
N ARG A 341 33.54 43.60 -4.58
CA ARG A 341 32.19 44.20 -4.63
C ARG A 341 31.45 43.85 -5.92
N GLU A 342 32.13 43.88 -7.07
CA GLU A 342 31.55 43.48 -8.37
C GLU A 342 31.08 42.01 -8.36
N GLU A 343 31.91 41.07 -7.90
CA GLU A 343 31.53 39.65 -7.72
C GLU A 343 30.37 39.47 -6.73
N HIS A 344 30.39 40.19 -5.61
CA HIS A 344 29.31 40.20 -4.63
C HIS A 344 27.97 40.69 -5.24
N GLU A 345 27.99 41.81 -5.97
CA GLU A 345 26.81 42.36 -6.64
C GLU A 345 26.27 41.39 -7.70
N MET A 346 27.12 40.68 -8.44
CA MET A 346 26.69 39.62 -9.37
C MET A 346 26.02 38.44 -8.68
N ILE A 347 26.54 37.96 -7.55
CA ILE A 347 25.88 36.88 -6.79
C ILE A 347 24.53 37.36 -6.25
N MET A 348 24.47 38.57 -5.68
CA MET A 348 23.26 39.17 -5.09
C MET A 348 22.15 39.44 -6.13
N MET A 349 22.49 39.62 -7.42
CA MET A 349 21.51 39.76 -8.50
C MET A 349 20.79 38.45 -8.87
N GLU A 350 21.36 37.29 -8.52
CA GLU A 350 20.88 35.97 -8.99
C GLU A 350 20.47 35.04 -7.85
N TYR A 351 21.11 35.15 -6.67
CA TYR A 351 20.89 34.26 -5.53
C TYR A 351 20.62 35.05 -4.25
N SER A 352 19.79 34.47 -3.37
CA SER A 352 19.60 34.99 -2.00
C SER A 352 20.86 34.68 -1.17
N ILE A 353 21.36 35.68 -0.45
CA ILE A 353 22.60 35.59 0.32
C ILE A 353 22.47 36.21 1.72
N ASP A 354 23.21 35.66 2.69
CA ASP A 354 23.49 36.25 3.99
C ASP A 354 25.01 36.39 4.19
N TYR A 355 25.46 37.37 4.97
CA TYR A 355 26.87 37.56 5.31
C TYR A 355 27.25 36.74 6.55
N GLN A 356 28.38 36.02 6.52
CA GLN A 356 28.95 35.42 7.75
C GLN A 356 29.78 36.44 8.53
N THR A 357 30.77 37.05 7.87
CA THR A 357 31.71 37.99 8.52
C THR A 357 31.94 39.27 7.73
N ASN A 358 31.86 39.22 6.39
CA ASN A 358 32.13 40.35 5.49
C ASN A 358 31.54 40.09 4.09
N ILE A 359 31.60 41.07 3.17
CA ILE A 359 30.99 40.97 1.83
C ILE A 359 31.58 39.86 0.94
N ALA A 360 32.77 39.34 1.28
CA ALA A 360 33.45 38.27 0.55
C ALA A 360 33.35 36.90 1.26
N ASP A 361 32.54 36.79 2.32
CA ASP A 361 32.36 35.57 3.12
C ASP A 361 30.87 35.39 3.43
N ILE A 362 30.19 34.73 2.51
CA ILE A 362 28.72 34.70 2.41
C ILE A 362 28.17 33.28 2.47
N ASN A 363 26.92 33.17 2.90
CA ASN A 363 26.06 32.00 2.76
C ASN A 363 25.13 32.22 1.57
N VAL A 364 25.17 31.33 0.58
CA VAL A 364 24.29 31.37 -0.60
C VAL A 364 23.17 30.33 -0.43
N TYR A 365 21.92 30.76 -0.58
CA TYR A 365 20.73 29.91 -0.48
C TYR A 365 20.31 29.41 -1.86
N LEU A 366 20.80 28.22 -2.23
CA LEU A 366 20.52 27.60 -3.52
C LEU A 366 19.30 26.66 -3.41
N THR A 367 18.15 27.09 -3.94
CA THR A 367 16.89 26.32 -3.93
C THR A 367 16.66 25.66 -5.28
N ILE A 368 16.59 24.32 -5.29
CA ILE A 368 16.49 23.50 -6.51
C ILE A 368 15.08 22.92 -6.69
N SER A 369 14.43 22.53 -5.60
CA SER A 369 13.02 22.15 -5.56
C SER A 369 12.37 22.71 -4.29
N VAL A 370 11.03 22.69 -4.21
CA VAL A 370 10.25 23.22 -3.07
C VAL A 370 10.66 22.62 -1.71
N THR A 371 11.30 21.44 -1.73
CA THR A 371 11.76 20.72 -0.53
C THR A 371 13.29 20.69 -0.36
N SER A 372 14.04 21.30 -1.29
CA SER A 372 15.50 21.20 -1.37
C SER A 372 16.17 22.55 -1.59
N THR A 373 16.41 23.26 -0.48
CA THR A 373 17.32 24.40 -0.38
C THR A 373 18.64 23.95 0.28
N PHE A 374 19.77 24.40 -0.29
CA PHE A 374 21.10 24.18 0.25
C PHE A 374 21.70 25.53 0.67
N ILE A 375 22.35 25.56 1.84
CA ILE A 375 23.11 26.72 2.32
C ILE A 375 24.58 26.42 2.03
N ILE A 376 25.19 27.18 1.11
CA ILE A 376 26.57 26.97 0.65
C ILE A 376 27.38 28.19 1.08
N ASN A 377 28.39 28.00 1.94
CA ASN A 377 29.30 29.09 2.27
C ASN A 377 30.35 29.26 1.17
N ILE A 378 30.54 30.48 0.69
CA ILE A 378 31.58 30.85 -0.27
C ILE A 378 32.41 31.99 0.33
N ASN A 379 33.70 31.72 0.50
CA ASN A 379 34.69 32.69 0.91
C ASN A 379 35.62 33.02 -0.25
N PHE A 380 35.46 34.24 -0.79
CA PHE A 380 36.19 34.77 -1.95
C PHE A 380 36.99 36.03 -1.60
N ILE A 381 37.29 36.26 -0.32
CA ILE A 381 38.16 37.37 0.15
C ILE A 381 39.53 37.39 -0.54
N ASP A 382 39.96 36.21 -1.03
CA ASP A 382 41.25 36.04 -1.70
C ASP A 382 41.23 36.27 -3.23
N TYR A 383 40.08 36.63 -3.82
CA TYR A 383 39.94 36.90 -5.27
C TYR A 383 41.05 37.85 -5.80
N PRO A 384 41.66 37.60 -6.98
CA PRO A 384 41.30 36.61 -8.01
C PRO A 384 41.88 35.19 -7.82
N GLU A 385 42.32 34.82 -6.61
CA GLU A 385 42.58 33.40 -6.30
C GLU A 385 41.26 32.60 -6.23
N GLN A 386 41.37 31.27 -6.28
CA GLN A 386 40.21 30.37 -6.26
C GLN A 386 39.43 30.54 -4.93
N PRO A 387 38.09 30.73 -4.98
CA PRO A 387 37.29 30.84 -3.77
C PRO A 387 37.28 29.51 -3.00
N ARG A 388 37.17 29.61 -1.67
CA ARG A 388 36.96 28.46 -0.79
C ARG A 388 35.45 28.25 -0.64
N ILE A 389 34.98 27.04 -0.88
CA ILE A 389 33.55 26.71 -0.82
C ILE A 389 33.35 25.61 0.22
N THR A 390 32.41 25.85 1.14
CA THR A 390 32.03 24.89 2.17
C THR A 390 30.62 24.37 1.84
N TYR A 391 30.55 23.09 1.47
CA TYR A 391 29.31 22.41 1.11
C TYR A 391 28.69 21.72 2.34
N PRO A 392 27.35 21.77 2.52
CA PRO A 392 26.68 21.05 3.61
C PRO A 392 26.65 19.54 3.33
N ASP A 393 26.62 18.71 4.38
CA ASP A 393 26.59 17.23 4.26
C ASP A 393 25.42 16.73 3.41
N THR A 394 24.29 17.43 3.44
CA THR A 394 23.11 17.13 2.61
C THR A 394 23.41 17.25 1.12
N LEU A 395 24.24 18.20 0.71
CA LEU A 395 24.71 18.37 -0.66
C LEU A 395 25.80 17.34 -1.02
N LEU A 396 26.73 17.07 -0.10
CA LEU A 396 27.77 16.06 -0.27
C LEU A 396 27.19 14.64 -0.41
N SER A 397 26.05 14.34 0.22
CA SER A 397 25.34 13.06 0.03
C SER A 397 24.84 12.83 -1.41
N LEU A 398 24.67 13.91 -2.18
CA LEU A 398 24.13 13.94 -3.54
C LEU A 398 25.24 14.08 -4.58
N LEU A 399 26.21 14.95 -4.31
CA LEU A 399 27.41 15.21 -5.10
C LEU A 399 28.65 14.96 -4.22
N PRO A 400 29.18 13.72 -4.15
CA PRO A 400 30.23 13.37 -3.18
C PRO A 400 31.56 14.11 -3.28
N ASN A 401 31.84 14.76 -4.42
CA ASN A 401 33.07 15.53 -4.65
C ASN A 401 32.77 16.73 -5.59
N PRO A 402 32.09 17.80 -5.14
CA PRO A 402 31.63 18.87 -6.02
C PRO A 402 32.77 19.57 -6.76
N ASP A 403 33.91 19.82 -6.10
CA ASP A 403 35.12 20.39 -6.72
C ASP A 403 35.63 19.58 -7.93
N SER A 404 35.44 18.25 -7.89
CA SER A 404 35.81 17.33 -8.97
C SER A 404 34.79 17.27 -10.10
N MET A 405 33.62 17.90 -9.95
CA MET A 405 32.53 17.92 -10.93
C MET A 405 32.35 19.30 -11.58
N LEU A 406 32.80 20.36 -10.92
CA LEU A 406 32.72 21.75 -11.38
C LEU A 406 33.93 22.09 -12.27
N GLU A 407 33.71 22.15 -13.59
CA GLU A 407 34.71 22.50 -14.59
C GLU A 407 35.23 23.95 -14.41
N THR A 408 34.40 24.84 -13.87
CA THR A 408 34.73 26.24 -13.56
C THR A 408 35.84 26.34 -12.50
N LEU A 409 35.81 25.47 -11.48
CA LEU A 409 36.86 25.38 -10.46
C LEU A 409 38.13 24.73 -11.03
N LYS A 410 38.02 23.61 -11.76
CA LYS A 410 39.17 22.92 -12.37
C LYS A 410 39.99 23.78 -13.32
N LYS A 411 39.34 24.74 -13.99
CA LYS A 411 39.93 25.63 -15.00
C LYS A 411 40.24 27.03 -14.46
N TRP A 412 40.19 27.22 -13.14
CA TRP A 412 40.46 28.50 -12.50
C TRP A 412 41.83 29.06 -12.92
N ASN A 413 41.86 30.33 -13.31
CA ASN A 413 43.04 30.98 -13.84
C ASN A 413 43.16 32.39 -13.27
N ARG A 414 44.02 32.58 -12.28
CA ARG A 414 44.25 33.87 -11.58
C ARG A 414 44.46 35.09 -12.51
N ARG A 415 44.90 34.90 -13.77
CA ARG A 415 45.09 35.99 -14.75
C ARG A 415 43.80 36.42 -15.46
N LYS A 416 42.80 35.53 -15.53
CA LYS A 416 41.45 35.78 -16.02
C LYS A 416 40.52 34.80 -15.27
N PRO A 417 40.18 35.08 -14.00
CA PRO A 417 39.28 34.23 -13.24
C PRO A 417 37.92 34.17 -13.95
N PRO A 418 37.20 33.04 -13.91
CA PRO A 418 35.76 33.04 -14.10
C PRO A 418 35.09 33.77 -12.92
N HIS A 419 33.86 34.25 -13.12
CA HIS A 419 33.12 34.90 -12.04
C HIS A 419 32.65 33.86 -11.01
N VAL A 420 32.56 34.25 -9.74
CA VAL A 420 32.15 33.35 -8.64
C VAL A 420 30.72 32.84 -8.87
N VAL A 421 29.86 33.67 -9.47
CA VAL A 421 28.50 33.31 -9.89
C VAL A 421 28.45 32.22 -10.98
N GLU A 422 29.50 32.04 -11.79
CA GLU A 422 29.56 30.94 -12.77
C GLU A 422 29.71 29.57 -12.09
N ILE A 423 30.36 29.52 -10.92
CA ILE A 423 30.47 28.28 -10.12
C ILE A 423 29.09 27.90 -9.55
N LEU A 424 28.33 28.88 -9.07
CA LEU A 424 26.97 28.68 -8.56
C LEU A 424 26.04 28.18 -9.67
N ARG A 425 26.06 28.81 -10.85
CA ARG A 425 25.29 28.38 -12.03
C ARG A 425 25.66 26.97 -12.50
N GLU A 426 26.95 26.61 -12.51
CA GLU A 426 27.35 25.24 -12.86
C GLU A 426 26.82 24.24 -11.82
N LEU A 427 26.93 24.55 -10.53
CA LEU A 427 26.44 23.71 -9.44
C LEU A 427 24.90 23.55 -9.47
N GLU A 428 24.17 24.63 -9.71
CA GLU A 428 22.72 24.62 -9.95
C GLU A 428 22.37 23.72 -11.15
N THR A 429 23.09 23.86 -12.26
CA THR A 429 22.92 23.00 -13.45
C THR A 429 23.17 21.52 -13.14
N ARG A 430 24.14 21.19 -12.28
CA ARG A 430 24.36 19.81 -11.80
C ARG A 430 23.23 19.33 -10.91
N LEU A 431 22.69 20.20 -10.05
CA LEU A 431 21.63 19.83 -9.11
C LEU A 431 20.26 19.75 -9.77
N TRP A 432 20.03 20.45 -10.89
CA TRP A 432 18.76 20.38 -11.62
C TRP A 432 18.39 18.97 -12.08
N SER A 433 19.39 18.11 -12.39
CA SER A 433 19.13 16.69 -12.71
C SER A 433 18.53 15.90 -11.52
N LEU A 434 18.63 16.40 -10.29
CA LEU A 434 17.93 15.84 -9.14
C LEU A 434 16.43 16.12 -9.19
N ASN A 435 15.96 17.21 -9.81
CA ASN A 435 14.52 17.46 -9.98
C ASN A 435 13.92 16.45 -10.97
N ASP A 436 14.63 16.12 -12.06
CA ASP A 436 14.22 15.05 -12.97
C ASP A 436 14.14 13.70 -12.22
N ILE A 437 15.09 13.40 -11.34
CA ILE A 437 15.04 12.21 -10.47
C ILE A 437 13.85 12.29 -9.51
N GLU A 438 13.61 13.42 -8.85
CA GLU A 438 12.48 13.64 -7.93
C GLU A 438 11.14 13.36 -8.63
N ASP A 439 10.96 13.82 -9.87
CA ASP A 439 9.75 13.60 -10.68
C ASP A 439 9.60 12.17 -11.18
N LYS A 440 10.70 11.45 -11.47
CA LYS A 440 10.64 10.02 -11.79
C LYS A 440 10.35 9.19 -10.53
N LEU A 441 10.86 9.59 -9.35
CA LEU A 441 10.54 8.98 -8.06
C LEU A 441 9.08 9.22 -7.66
N LYS A 442 8.52 10.43 -7.83
CA LYS A 442 7.09 10.72 -7.59
C LYS A 442 6.16 9.77 -8.35
N ARG A 443 6.50 9.40 -9.60
CA ARG A 443 5.75 8.39 -10.37
C ARG A 443 5.85 6.98 -9.77
N ILE A 444 7.01 6.62 -9.19
CA ILE A 444 7.18 5.35 -8.50
C ILE A 444 6.32 5.31 -7.23
N PHE A 445 6.40 6.33 -6.37
CA PHE A 445 5.56 6.44 -5.16
C PHE A 445 4.05 6.52 -5.48
N GLY A 446 3.67 7.04 -6.65
CA GLY A 446 2.28 7.11 -7.10
C GLY A 446 1.70 5.81 -7.68
N GLU A 447 2.53 4.79 -7.93
CA GLU A 447 2.11 3.50 -8.50
C GLU A 447 2.44 2.30 -7.60
N PHE A 448 3.45 2.41 -6.73
CA PHE A 448 3.95 1.33 -5.89
C PHE A 448 4.19 1.81 -4.45
N GLU A 449 3.98 0.92 -3.49
CA GLU A 449 4.46 1.14 -2.13
C GLU A 449 5.99 1.22 -2.14
N ALA A 450 6.54 2.37 -1.76
CA ALA A 450 7.97 2.63 -1.83
C ALA A 450 8.43 3.49 -0.65
N SER A 451 9.72 3.40 -0.35
CA SER A 451 10.41 4.16 0.70
C SER A 451 11.81 4.56 0.22
N TYR A 452 12.33 5.70 0.65
CA TYR A 452 13.74 6.06 0.41
C TYR A 452 14.67 5.10 1.15
N LEU A 453 15.82 4.77 0.56
CA LEU A 453 16.87 4.08 1.30
C LEU A 453 17.52 5.03 2.33
N PRO A 454 17.89 4.54 3.53
CA PRO A 454 18.60 5.34 4.52
C PRO A 454 19.86 5.99 3.92
N GLY A 455 19.96 7.31 4.04
CA GLY A 455 21.10 8.08 3.52
C GLY A 455 21.09 8.33 2.00
N SER A 456 20.01 8.04 1.26
CA SER A 456 19.92 8.35 -0.17
C SER A 456 18.60 9.03 -0.57
N LYS A 457 18.69 10.14 -1.30
CA LYS A 457 17.54 10.76 -1.98
C LYS A 457 17.30 10.22 -3.40
N THR A 458 18.27 9.50 -3.99
CA THR A 458 18.16 8.98 -5.38
C THR A 458 17.74 7.51 -5.43
N ALA A 459 17.77 6.81 -4.30
CA ALA A 459 17.50 5.38 -4.22
C ALA A 459 16.28 5.05 -3.35
N VAL A 460 15.43 4.17 -3.87
CA VAL A 460 14.21 3.70 -3.22
C VAL A 460 14.16 2.19 -3.09
N ARG A 461 13.56 1.72 -2.00
CA ARG A 461 13.09 0.34 -1.82
C ARG A 461 11.60 0.31 -2.14
N VAL A 462 11.22 -0.55 -3.08
CA VAL A 462 9.86 -0.74 -3.57
C VAL A 462 9.36 -2.11 -3.11
N THR A 463 8.17 -2.15 -2.53
CA THR A 463 7.44 -3.37 -2.16
C THR A 463 6.48 -3.73 -3.29
N LEU A 464 6.57 -4.98 -3.77
CA LEU A 464 5.67 -5.56 -4.76
C LEU A 464 4.81 -6.62 -4.07
N LEU A 465 3.49 -6.46 -4.13
CA LEU A 465 2.52 -7.36 -3.52
C LEU A 465 1.85 -8.24 -4.60
N THR A 466 1.75 -9.54 -4.33
CA THR A 466 1.21 -10.53 -5.27
C THR A 466 -0.20 -11.02 -4.89
N TYR A 467 -0.87 -11.70 -5.81
CA TYR A 467 -2.17 -12.38 -5.59
C TYR A 467 -2.23 -13.26 -4.34
N GLY A 468 -1.10 -13.87 -3.94
CA GLY A 468 -0.99 -14.68 -2.71
C GLY A 468 -0.61 -13.88 -1.45
N PHE A 469 -0.70 -12.56 -1.49
CA PHE A 469 -0.21 -11.61 -0.46
C PHE A 469 1.28 -11.81 -0.08
N LYS A 470 2.08 -12.39 -0.99
CA LYS A 470 3.55 -12.50 -0.80
C LYS A 470 4.20 -11.19 -1.24
N GLU A 471 4.91 -10.56 -0.33
CA GLU A 471 5.72 -9.36 -0.56
C GLU A 471 7.10 -9.71 -1.16
N TYR A 472 7.52 -8.92 -2.14
CA TYR A 472 8.84 -8.95 -2.75
C TYR A 472 9.44 -7.54 -2.77
N GLN A 473 10.74 -7.42 -2.48
CA GLN A 473 11.41 -6.12 -2.43
C GLN A 473 12.34 -5.92 -3.63
N VAL A 474 12.26 -4.74 -4.24
CA VAL A 474 13.19 -4.25 -5.27
C VAL A 474 13.88 -3.01 -4.73
N THR A 475 15.20 -2.89 -4.91
CA THR A 475 15.94 -1.65 -4.71
C THR A 475 16.25 -1.03 -6.08
N MET A 476 16.03 0.27 -6.23
CA MET A 476 16.34 1.02 -7.44
C MET A 476 17.06 2.33 -7.07
N ASP A 477 18.25 2.58 -7.64
CA ASP A 477 18.99 3.85 -7.51
C ASP A 477 19.03 4.58 -8.86
N LEU A 478 18.47 5.79 -8.88
CA LEU A 478 18.38 6.69 -10.04
C LEU A 478 19.54 7.68 -10.14
N ARG A 479 20.58 7.60 -9.29
CA ARG A 479 21.73 8.53 -9.24
C ARG A 479 22.38 8.85 -10.58
N ASN A 480 22.34 7.93 -11.54
CA ASN A 480 22.96 8.06 -12.86
C ASN A 480 22.00 8.55 -13.96
N TYR A 481 20.73 8.85 -13.63
CA TYR A 481 19.70 9.26 -14.60
C TYR A 481 20.14 10.50 -15.42
N PRO A 482 19.89 10.56 -16.75
CA PRO A 482 19.05 9.68 -17.58
C PRO A 482 19.68 8.34 -17.99
N SER A 483 20.93 8.08 -17.61
CA SER A 483 21.58 6.77 -17.84
C SER A 483 20.85 5.64 -17.12
N ARG A 484 21.09 4.39 -17.55
CA ARG A 484 20.42 3.19 -17.00
C ARG A 484 20.52 3.16 -15.45
N PRO A 485 19.39 3.06 -14.72
CA PRO A 485 19.40 3.01 -13.26
C PRO A 485 19.95 1.68 -12.73
N SER A 486 20.46 1.71 -11.50
CA SER A 486 20.89 0.49 -10.80
C SER A 486 19.67 -0.18 -10.17
N VAL A 487 19.48 -1.47 -10.40
CA VAL A 487 18.34 -2.25 -9.88
C VAL A 487 18.84 -3.52 -9.23
N GLN A 488 18.36 -3.81 -8.02
CA GLN A 488 18.75 -4.98 -7.23
C GLN A 488 17.51 -5.68 -6.68
N TYR A 489 17.46 -7.01 -6.77
CA TYR A 489 16.39 -7.82 -6.19
C TYR A 489 16.69 -8.19 -4.74
N GLY A 490 15.69 -8.09 -3.85
CA GLY A 490 15.78 -8.68 -2.52
C GLY A 490 15.88 -10.23 -2.59
N PRO A 491 16.42 -10.92 -1.57
CA PRO A 491 16.77 -12.34 -1.68
C PRO A 491 15.62 -13.27 -2.09
N ARG A 492 14.39 -13.04 -1.60
CA ARG A 492 13.20 -13.80 -2.01
C ARG A 492 12.88 -13.62 -3.49
N LEU A 493 13.04 -12.40 -4.01
CA LEU A 493 12.78 -12.06 -5.40
C LEU A 493 13.87 -12.64 -6.32
N GLY A 494 15.14 -12.58 -5.91
CA GLY A 494 16.25 -13.20 -6.65
C GLY A 494 16.11 -14.72 -6.80
N ASN A 495 15.49 -15.40 -5.83
CA ASN A 495 15.19 -16.83 -5.93
C ASN A 495 14.00 -17.16 -6.85
N LEU A 496 13.01 -16.27 -6.94
CA LEU A 496 11.88 -16.42 -7.88
C LEU A 496 12.29 -16.10 -9.33
N MET A 497 13.12 -15.07 -9.50
CA MET A 497 13.47 -14.49 -10.79
C MET A 497 14.65 -15.20 -11.45
N LYS A 498 14.34 -16.08 -12.41
CA LYS A 498 15.30 -16.83 -13.26
C LYS A 498 16.15 -15.94 -14.21
N ARG A 499 16.07 -14.61 -14.10
CA ARG A 499 16.71 -13.62 -14.97
C ARG A 499 17.24 -12.46 -14.14
N ALA A 500 18.41 -11.95 -14.49
CA ALA A 500 19.00 -10.78 -13.81
C ALA A 500 18.33 -9.45 -14.26
N PRO A 501 18.40 -8.36 -13.48
CA PRO A 501 17.78 -7.08 -13.83
C PRO A 501 18.22 -6.53 -15.20
N GLU A 502 19.45 -6.78 -15.62
CA GLU A 502 20.02 -6.35 -16.91
C GLU A 502 19.41 -7.10 -18.10
N GLN A 503 18.67 -8.18 -17.85
CA GLN A 503 17.98 -9.02 -18.84
C GLN A 503 16.51 -8.65 -19.04
N LEU A 504 15.99 -7.65 -18.30
CA LEU A 504 14.65 -7.09 -18.49
C LEU A 504 14.58 -6.33 -19.83
N LYS A 505 13.46 -6.42 -20.55
CA LYS A 505 13.31 -5.79 -21.86
C LYS A 505 13.44 -4.27 -21.80
N VAL A 506 12.87 -3.64 -20.76
CA VAL A 506 12.97 -2.18 -20.55
C VAL A 506 14.42 -1.77 -20.30
N MET A 507 15.19 -2.56 -19.56
CA MET A 507 16.61 -2.32 -19.28
C MET A 507 17.48 -2.53 -20.53
N GLN A 508 17.26 -3.62 -21.28
CA GLN A 508 17.98 -3.92 -22.52
C GLN A 508 17.78 -2.84 -23.59
N ASN A 509 16.56 -2.31 -23.70
CA ASN A 509 16.21 -1.24 -24.64
C ASN A 509 16.27 0.16 -24.00
N TRP A 510 17.02 0.36 -22.91
CA TRP A 510 17.18 1.67 -22.27
C TRP A 510 17.99 2.62 -23.16
N ASP A 511 17.58 3.88 -23.22
CA ASP A 511 18.27 4.96 -23.94
C ASP A 511 18.45 6.18 -23.02
N GLU A 512 19.37 7.06 -23.37
CA GLU A 512 19.75 8.22 -22.57
C GLU A 512 18.93 9.48 -22.94
N SER A 513 17.81 9.30 -23.65
CA SER A 513 16.93 10.38 -24.12
C SER A 513 16.12 11.05 -23.00
N GLY A 514 15.98 10.39 -21.85
CA GLY A 514 15.12 10.82 -20.75
C GLY A 514 13.62 10.59 -20.98
N GLU A 515 13.20 10.12 -22.16
CA GLU A 515 11.80 9.81 -22.45
C GLU A 515 11.31 8.58 -21.66
N LYS A 516 12.20 7.61 -21.39
CA LYS A 516 11.86 6.39 -20.64
C LYS A 516 11.54 6.68 -19.18
N GLU A 517 10.58 5.94 -18.66
CA GLU A 517 10.16 6.02 -17.26
C GLU A 517 10.87 4.93 -16.43
N ALA A 518 11.50 5.30 -15.31
CA ALA A 518 12.07 4.33 -14.38
C ALA A 518 11.01 3.33 -13.85
N VAL A 519 9.79 3.82 -13.61
CA VAL A 519 8.64 2.99 -13.19
C VAL A 519 8.27 1.90 -14.20
N ALA A 520 8.61 2.05 -15.50
CA ALA A 520 8.38 0.99 -16.49
C ALA A 520 9.21 -0.28 -16.22
N ILE A 521 10.38 -0.15 -15.57
CA ILE A 521 11.19 -1.30 -15.13
C ILE A 521 10.46 -2.03 -13.99
N LEU A 522 9.90 -1.28 -13.03
CA LEU A 522 9.12 -1.85 -11.92
C LEU A 522 7.86 -2.54 -12.42
N ARG A 523 7.15 -1.95 -13.41
CA ARG A 523 6.01 -2.58 -14.09
C ARG A 523 6.40 -3.91 -14.77
N GLU A 524 7.56 -4.00 -15.43
CA GLU A 524 8.04 -5.27 -16.01
C GLU A 524 8.39 -6.30 -14.92
N ILE A 525 9.03 -5.88 -13.82
CA ILE A 525 9.34 -6.76 -12.69
C ILE A 525 8.04 -7.26 -12.04
N ASN A 526 7.07 -6.39 -11.73
CA ASN A 526 5.81 -6.79 -11.12
C ASN A 526 5.06 -7.79 -12.00
N TRP A 527 4.98 -7.55 -13.31
CA TRP A 527 4.37 -8.51 -14.24
C TRP A 527 5.07 -9.88 -14.26
N LEU A 528 6.40 -9.93 -14.17
CA LEU A 528 7.15 -11.19 -14.07
C LEU A 528 6.93 -11.88 -12.71
N VAL A 529 6.88 -11.11 -11.62
CA VAL A 529 6.58 -11.59 -10.27
C VAL A 529 5.16 -12.16 -10.20
N ASP A 530 4.16 -11.45 -10.73
CA ASP A 530 2.78 -11.91 -10.84
C ASP A 530 2.70 -13.18 -11.68
N LYS A 531 3.41 -13.27 -12.81
CA LYS A 531 3.36 -14.44 -13.68
C LYS A 531 3.89 -15.70 -13.00
N GLU A 532 5.06 -15.62 -12.35
CA GLU A 532 5.67 -16.78 -11.70
C GLU A 532 4.97 -17.12 -10.37
N SER A 533 4.60 -16.13 -9.54
CA SER A 533 3.93 -16.39 -8.24
C SER A 533 2.49 -16.87 -8.38
N ARG A 534 1.76 -16.43 -9.41
CA ARG A 534 0.39 -16.89 -9.68
C ARG A 534 0.31 -18.38 -9.93
N MET A 535 1.33 -19.01 -10.53
CA MET A 535 1.29 -20.46 -10.76
C MET A 535 1.32 -21.22 -9.43
N GLU A 536 2.16 -20.79 -8.49
CA GLU A 536 2.22 -21.33 -7.13
C GLU A 536 0.87 -21.17 -6.42
N PHE A 537 0.31 -19.95 -6.44
CA PHE A 537 -1.00 -19.63 -5.86
C PHE A 537 -2.16 -20.45 -6.44
N GLU A 538 -2.23 -20.61 -7.76
CA GLU A 538 -3.28 -21.43 -8.38
C GLU A 538 -3.11 -22.93 -8.07
N LEU A 539 -1.88 -23.42 -7.92
CA LEU A 539 -1.62 -24.80 -7.48
C LEU A 539 -2.01 -25.00 -6.00
N ASP A 540 -1.76 -24.03 -5.14
CA ASP A 540 -2.18 -24.04 -3.73
C ASP A 540 -3.72 -24.04 -3.62
N LEU A 541 -4.42 -23.20 -4.39
CA LEU A 541 -5.89 -23.19 -4.46
C LEU A 541 -6.47 -24.51 -4.97
N LEU A 542 -5.85 -25.12 -5.99
CA LEU A 542 -6.27 -26.42 -6.52
C LEU A 542 -6.05 -27.53 -5.50
N GLN A 543 -4.90 -27.57 -4.82
CA GLN A 543 -4.61 -28.57 -3.77
C GLN A 543 -5.50 -28.40 -2.53
N GLY A 544 -5.88 -27.17 -2.16
CA GLY A 544 -6.85 -26.91 -1.10
C GLY A 544 -8.28 -27.35 -1.45
N SER A 545 -8.62 -27.41 -2.75
CA SER A 545 -9.97 -27.69 -3.25
C SER A 545 -10.17 -29.14 -3.73
N LEU A 546 -9.12 -29.77 -4.25
CA LEU A 546 -9.13 -31.09 -4.90
C LEU A 546 -8.10 -32.02 -4.24
N LYS A 547 -8.51 -33.24 -3.86
CA LYS A 547 -7.73 -34.15 -3.00
C LYS A 547 -6.44 -34.70 -3.62
N ASP A 548 -6.39 -34.79 -4.94
CA ASP A 548 -5.28 -35.40 -5.69
C ASP A 548 -4.94 -34.49 -6.87
N VAL A 549 -4.03 -33.54 -6.64
CA VAL A 549 -3.48 -32.64 -7.68
C VAL A 549 -1.96 -32.86 -7.75
N ARG A 550 -1.43 -33.01 -8.97
CA ARG A 550 0.00 -33.19 -9.24
C ARG A 550 0.41 -32.28 -10.38
N TYR A 551 1.49 -31.52 -10.19
CA TYR A 551 2.06 -30.66 -11.21
C TYR A 551 3.42 -31.19 -11.65
N ASP A 552 3.63 -31.30 -12.96
CA ASP A 552 4.93 -31.53 -13.56
C ASP A 552 5.51 -30.20 -14.10
N PRO A 553 6.54 -29.63 -13.46
CA PRO A 553 7.15 -28.38 -13.89
C PRO A 553 8.01 -28.51 -15.16
N LEU A 554 8.27 -29.72 -15.67
CA LEU A 554 9.03 -29.95 -16.90
C LEU A 554 8.14 -29.99 -18.15
N THR A 555 6.89 -30.46 -18.02
CA THR A 555 5.91 -30.49 -19.11
C THR A 555 4.82 -29.42 -18.99
N HIS A 556 4.80 -28.68 -17.87
CA HIS A 556 3.75 -27.73 -17.52
C HIS A 556 2.34 -28.36 -17.53
N VAL A 557 2.24 -29.61 -17.08
CA VAL A 557 0.98 -30.37 -16.98
C VAL A 557 0.55 -30.49 -15.51
N ILE A 558 -0.73 -30.20 -15.26
CA ILE A 558 -1.43 -30.54 -14.02
C ILE A 558 -2.30 -31.76 -14.27
N LEU A 559 -2.12 -32.81 -13.46
CA LEU A 559 -3.05 -33.92 -13.33
C LEU A 559 -3.89 -33.72 -12.07
N ALA A 560 -5.21 -33.64 -12.22
CA ALA A 560 -6.14 -33.42 -11.11
C ALA A 560 -7.23 -34.49 -11.12
N LYS A 561 -7.49 -35.12 -9.96
CA LYS A 561 -8.58 -36.09 -9.81
C LYS A 561 -9.74 -35.50 -9.03
N MET A 562 -10.93 -35.68 -9.58
CA MET A 562 -12.20 -35.19 -9.03
C MET A 562 -13.11 -36.37 -8.73
N LYS A 563 -13.75 -36.38 -7.56
CA LYS A 563 -14.80 -37.36 -7.25
C LYS A 563 -16.16 -36.80 -7.67
N GLY A 564 -16.94 -37.62 -8.38
CA GLY A 564 -18.33 -37.32 -8.72
C GLY A 564 -19.20 -38.54 -8.49
N THR A 565 -20.46 -38.32 -8.09
CA THR A 565 -21.42 -39.41 -7.98
C THR A 565 -22.09 -39.68 -9.33
N MET A 566 -22.08 -40.93 -9.75
CA MET A 566 -22.46 -41.42 -11.07
C MET A 566 -23.38 -42.62 -10.92
N LYS A 567 -24.66 -42.49 -11.29
CA LYS A 567 -25.63 -43.60 -11.30
C LYS A 567 -25.69 -44.41 -9.97
N THR A 568 -25.47 -43.73 -8.83
CA THR A 568 -25.30 -44.21 -7.43
C THR A 568 -23.88 -44.55 -6.95
N GLU A 569 -22.89 -44.69 -7.82
CA GLU A 569 -21.51 -45.03 -7.45
C GLU A 569 -20.61 -43.77 -7.34
N GLU A 570 -19.51 -43.83 -6.59
CA GLU A 570 -18.48 -42.78 -6.58
C GLU A 570 -17.44 -43.04 -7.68
N GLU A 571 -17.59 -42.38 -8.83
CA GLU A 571 -16.57 -42.39 -9.88
C GLU A 571 -15.49 -41.32 -9.63
N THR A 572 -14.28 -41.58 -10.13
CA THR A 572 -13.14 -40.65 -10.04
C THR A 572 -12.70 -40.26 -11.44
N PHE A 573 -12.91 -38.99 -11.77
CA PHE A 573 -12.58 -38.37 -13.04
C PHE A 573 -11.17 -37.79 -12.96
N GLU A 574 -10.26 -38.25 -13.81
CA GLU A 574 -8.90 -37.73 -13.92
C GLU A 574 -8.80 -36.77 -15.10
N PHE A 575 -8.33 -35.56 -14.84
CA PHE A 575 -8.20 -34.48 -15.81
C PHE A 575 -6.74 -34.10 -15.98
N LYS A 576 -6.37 -33.77 -17.22
CA LYS A 576 -5.06 -33.30 -17.62
C LYS A 576 -5.19 -31.86 -18.13
N ALA A 577 -4.74 -30.89 -17.33
CA ALA A 577 -4.63 -29.49 -17.75
C ALA A 577 -3.19 -29.21 -18.21
N SER A 578 -3.00 -28.98 -19.51
CA SER A 578 -1.71 -28.63 -20.12
C SER A 578 -1.63 -27.11 -20.25
N LEU A 579 -0.61 -26.50 -19.65
CA LEU A 579 -0.45 -25.04 -19.58
C LEU A 579 0.56 -24.55 -20.65
N PRO A 580 0.25 -23.50 -21.42
CA PRO A 580 1.18 -22.94 -22.40
C PRO A 580 2.26 -22.07 -21.73
N ASP A 581 3.42 -21.90 -22.37
CA ASP A 581 4.56 -21.09 -21.87
C ASP A 581 4.19 -19.64 -21.49
N ASN A 582 3.12 -19.10 -22.10
CA ASN A 582 2.59 -17.77 -21.88
C ASN A 582 1.31 -17.73 -21.02
N TYR A 583 0.97 -18.82 -20.31
CA TYR A 583 -0.03 -18.81 -19.23
C TYR A 583 0.27 -17.66 -18.24
N PRO A 584 -0.72 -16.89 -17.77
CA PRO A 584 -2.17 -17.03 -17.97
C PRO A 584 -2.75 -16.32 -19.22
N LEU A 585 -1.91 -15.74 -20.08
CA LEU A 585 -2.34 -14.93 -21.24
C LEU A 585 -3.08 -15.75 -22.32
N VAL A 586 -2.80 -17.05 -22.40
CA VAL A 586 -3.53 -18.01 -23.23
C VAL A 586 -4.18 -19.03 -22.29
N PRO A 587 -5.46 -19.42 -22.52
CA PRO A 587 -6.14 -20.42 -21.70
C PRO A 587 -5.41 -21.77 -21.67
N PRO A 588 -5.57 -22.54 -20.58
CA PRO A 588 -5.06 -23.90 -20.49
C PRO A 588 -5.85 -24.84 -21.41
N SER A 589 -5.21 -25.91 -21.89
CA SER A 589 -5.93 -27.01 -22.55
C SER A 589 -6.27 -28.06 -21.50
N ILE A 590 -7.57 -28.32 -21.28
CA ILE A 590 -8.04 -29.28 -20.27
C ILE A 590 -8.69 -30.46 -20.99
N GLU A 591 -8.16 -31.66 -20.74
CA GLU A 591 -8.58 -32.93 -21.34
C GLU A 591 -9.06 -33.88 -20.23
N LEU A 592 -10.15 -34.62 -20.48
CA LEU A 592 -10.55 -35.74 -19.63
C LEU A 592 -9.72 -36.99 -19.98
N VAL A 593 -9.12 -37.62 -18.97
CA VAL A 593 -8.28 -38.82 -19.12
C VAL A 593 -9.04 -40.11 -18.80
N THR A 594 -10.07 -40.04 -17.94
CA THR A 594 -10.93 -41.19 -17.64
C THR A 594 -11.81 -41.54 -18.83
N GLU A 595 -11.68 -42.76 -19.35
CA GLU A 595 -12.61 -43.35 -20.33
C GLU A 595 -14.02 -43.48 -19.69
N LEU A 596 -15.02 -42.81 -20.26
CA LEU A 596 -16.40 -42.85 -19.77
C LEU A 596 -17.24 -43.91 -20.48
N PRO A 597 -18.18 -44.59 -19.78
CA PRO A 597 -19.07 -45.57 -20.40
C PRO A 597 -20.23 -44.95 -21.22
N ASP A 598 -20.31 -43.63 -21.31
CA ASP A 598 -21.31 -42.89 -22.10
C ASP A 598 -20.65 -41.69 -22.80
N GLU A 599 -20.45 -41.80 -24.12
CA GLU A 599 -19.84 -40.76 -24.96
C GLU A 599 -20.55 -39.40 -24.82
N LYS A 600 -21.88 -39.41 -24.62
CA LYS A 600 -22.71 -38.18 -24.48
C LYS A 600 -22.46 -37.43 -23.18
N MET A 601 -21.76 -38.03 -22.21
CA MET A 601 -21.26 -37.32 -21.04
C MET A 601 -19.96 -36.59 -21.36
N GLY A 602 -19.02 -37.25 -22.08
CA GLY A 602 -17.79 -36.63 -22.56
C GLY A 602 -18.07 -35.38 -23.38
N GLU A 603 -18.94 -35.49 -24.40
CA GLU A 603 -19.37 -34.35 -25.23
C GLU A 603 -19.90 -33.15 -24.42
N LYS A 604 -20.61 -33.39 -23.31
CA LYS A 604 -21.16 -32.33 -22.46
C LYS A 604 -20.10 -31.69 -21.55
N ILE A 605 -19.18 -32.48 -21.02
CA ILE A 605 -18.04 -31.99 -20.22
C ILE A 605 -17.13 -31.14 -21.13
N ASP A 606 -16.79 -31.64 -22.32
CA ASP A 606 -15.98 -30.95 -23.32
C ASP A 606 -16.66 -29.67 -23.83
N ALA A 607 -17.96 -29.69 -24.11
CA ALA A 607 -18.71 -28.49 -24.49
C ALA A 607 -18.72 -27.43 -23.37
N SER A 608 -18.80 -27.86 -22.11
CA SER A 608 -18.77 -26.96 -20.94
C SER A 608 -17.38 -26.36 -20.71
N LEU A 609 -16.33 -27.19 -20.79
CA LEU A 609 -14.93 -26.76 -20.77
C LEU A 609 -14.65 -25.76 -21.88
N LYS A 610 -14.96 -26.12 -23.13
CA LYS A 610 -14.76 -25.27 -24.31
C LYS A 610 -15.48 -23.94 -24.19
N LYS A 611 -16.71 -23.91 -23.66
CA LYS A 611 -17.43 -22.67 -23.38
C LYS A 611 -16.67 -21.78 -22.39
N LEU A 612 -16.19 -22.32 -21.26
CA LEU A 612 -15.46 -21.55 -20.26
C LEU A 612 -14.11 -21.04 -20.79
N LEU A 613 -13.34 -21.90 -21.46
CA LEU A 613 -12.03 -21.55 -22.02
C LEU A 613 -12.14 -20.52 -23.16
N THR A 614 -13.28 -20.47 -23.87
CA THR A 614 -13.59 -19.41 -24.85
C THR A 614 -13.90 -18.06 -24.18
N SER A 615 -14.31 -18.07 -22.90
CA SER A 615 -14.52 -16.87 -22.07
C SER A 615 -13.37 -16.56 -21.11
N TRP A 616 -12.17 -17.13 -21.33
CA TRP A 616 -11.02 -16.94 -20.46
C TRP A 616 -10.50 -15.50 -20.52
N ILE A 617 -10.42 -14.84 -19.36
CA ILE A 617 -9.87 -13.49 -19.20
C ILE A 617 -8.58 -13.60 -18.38
N PRO A 618 -7.39 -13.34 -18.96
CA PRO A 618 -6.12 -13.56 -18.27
C PRO A 618 -6.00 -12.91 -16.89
N GLN A 619 -6.61 -11.75 -16.67
CA GLN A 619 -6.54 -11.00 -15.42
C GLN A 619 -7.47 -11.51 -14.31
N SER A 620 -8.48 -12.34 -14.62
CA SER A 620 -9.55 -12.69 -13.67
C SER A 620 -10.07 -14.13 -13.71
N SER A 621 -9.67 -14.94 -14.70
CA SER A 621 -9.98 -16.38 -14.74
C SER A 621 -8.84 -17.18 -14.13
N TYR A 622 -9.15 -18.10 -13.20
CA TYR A 622 -8.20 -19.02 -12.57
C TYR A 622 -8.52 -20.47 -12.95
N LEU A 623 -7.55 -21.37 -12.86
CA LEU A 623 -7.74 -22.81 -13.08
C LEU A 623 -8.82 -23.38 -12.15
N ILE A 624 -8.90 -22.91 -10.91
CA ILE A 624 -9.94 -23.34 -9.97
C ILE A 624 -11.37 -23.01 -10.47
N ASP A 625 -11.56 -21.93 -11.23
CA ASP A 625 -12.87 -21.62 -11.85
C ASP A 625 -13.22 -22.63 -12.94
N ALA A 626 -12.21 -23.03 -13.75
CA ALA A 626 -12.37 -24.06 -14.77
C ALA A 626 -12.73 -25.41 -14.13
N PHE A 627 -12.02 -25.81 -13.07
CA PHE A 627 -12.32 -27.05 -12.34
C PHE A 627 -13.66 -26.99 -11.58
N ASN A 628 -14.04 -25.84 -11.03
CA ASN A 628 -15.37 -25.66 -10.43
C ASN A 628 -16.50 -25.79 -11.46
N ALA A 629 -16.31 -25.26 -12.67
CA ALA A 629 -17.26 -25.44 -13.78
C ALA A 629 -17.31 -26.90 -14.26
N VAL A 630 -16.18 -27.62 -14.30
CA VAL A 630 -16.13 -29.07 -14.57
C VAL A 630 -16.89 -29.84 -13.48
N SER A 631 -16.66 -29.56 -12.21
CA SER A 631 -17.39 -30.16 -11.09
C SER A 631 -18.90 -29.96 -11.23
N LYS A 632 -19.30 -28.75 -11.61
CA LYS A 632 -20.70 -28.41 -11.88
C LYS A 632 -21.25 -29.16 -13.10
N ALA A 633 -20.48 -29.30 -14.18
CA ALA A 633 -20.91 -30.04 -15.37
C ALA A 633 -21.09 -31.54 -15.08
N ILE A 634 -20.14 -32.17 -14.38
CA ILE A 634 -20.26 -33.57 -13.92
C ILE A 634 -21.54 -33.74 -13.09
N PHE A 635 -21.76 -32.86 -12.12
CA PHE A 635 -22.94 -32.88 -11.25
C PHE A 635 -24.24 -32.65 -12.05
N GLU A 636 -24.29 -31.67 -12.96
CA GLU A 636 -25.46 -31.42 -13.80
C GLU A 636 -25.82 -32.62 -14.68
N VAL A 637 -24.84 -33.34 -15.24
CA VAL A 637 -25.12 -34.54 -16.06
C VAL A 637 -25.53 -35.74 -15.19
N SER A 638 -24.92 -35.96 -14.01
CA SER A 638 -25.31 -37.10 -13.15
C SER A 638 -26.66 -36.89 -12.44
N VAL A 639 -26.99 -35.66 -12.07
CA VAL A 639 -28.24 -35.28 -11.37
C VAL A 639 -29.48 -35.25 -12.27
N ILE A 640 -29.32 -35.39 -13.59
CA ILE A 640 -30.42 -35.60 -14.54
C ILE A 640 -31.12 -36.95 -14.32
N THR A 641 -30.41 -37.99 -13.86
CA THR A 641 -31.00 -39.29 -13.51
C THR A 641 -31.16 -39.45 -12.00
N CYS A 642 -32.40 -39.36 -11.52
CA CYS A 642 -32.72 -39.72 -10.14
C CYS A 642 -32.37 -41.19 -9.84
N ILE A 643 -31.86 -41.47 -8.64
CA ILE A 643 -31.56 -42.84 -8.16
C ILE A 643 -32.77 -43.77 -8.32
N ILE A 644 -33.97 -43.27 -8.00
CA ILE A 644 -35.23 -44.00 -8.14
C ILE A 644 -35.59 -44.26 -9.61
N CYS A 645 -35.16 -43.39 -10.53
CA CYS A 645 -35.44 -43.55 -11.96
C CYS A 645 -34.46 -44.48 -12.68
N HIS A 646 -33.21 -44.58 -12.22
CA HIS A 646 -32.18 -45.34 -12.96
C HIS A 646 -32.24 -46.86 -12.74
N GLN A 647 -32.86 -47.32 -11.65
CA GLN A 647 -33.00 -48.75 -11.31
C GLN A 647 -34.43 -49.29 -11.46
N PHE A 648 -35.46 -48.44 -11.42
CA PHE A 648 -36.85 -48.90 -11.47
C PHE A 648 -37.47 -48.70 -12.86
N GLU A 649 -37.98 -49.81 -13.40
CA GLU A 649 -38.96 -49.78 -14.48
C GLU A 649 -40.26 -49.15 -13.95
N CYS A 650 -40.90 -48.30 -14.76
CA CYS A 650 -42.15 -47.67 -14.40
C CYS A 650 -43.24 -48.75 -14.29
N PRO A 651 -43.88 -48.97 -13.12
CA PRO A 651 -44.78 -50.10 -12.90
C PRO A 651 -46.08 -50.04 -13.73
N ALA A 652 -46.35 -48.92 -14.40
CA ALA A 652 -47.49 -48.74 -15.30
C ALA A 652 -47.18 -49.06 -16.79
N CYS A 653 -45.92 -48.98 -17.23
CA CYS A 653 -45.55 -49.18 -18.65
C CYS A 653 -44.32 -50.07 -18.89
N GLY A 654 -43.62 -50.55 -17.86
CA GLY A 654 -42.45 -51.43 -17.96
C GLY A 654 -41.18 -50.77 -18.51
N MET A 655 -41.23 -49.53 -18.99
CA MET A 655 -40.05 -48.81 -19.45
C MET A 655 -39.17 -48.37 -18.28
N LYS A 656 -37.84 -48.49 -18.42
CA LYS A 656 -36.90 -47.90 -17.49
C LYS A 656 -37.03 -46.37 -17.47
N MET A 657 -37.00 -45.78 -16.28
CA MET A 657 -37.18 -44.34 -16.10
C MET A 657 -35.91 -43.50 -16.41
N ASP A 658 -34.88 -44.11 -17.00
CA ASP A 658 -33.70 -43.47 -17.59
C ASP A 658 -33.75 -43.37 -19.13
N SER A 659 -34.71 -44.03 -19.79
CA SER A 659 -34.66 -44.25 -21.24
C SER A 659 -34.66 -42.95 -22.06
N PRO A 660 -33.64 -42.72 -22.92
CA PRO A 660 -33.56 -41.54 -23.76
C PRO A 660 -34.42 -41.63 -25.02
N ASP A 661 -35.01 -42.79 -25.33
CA ASP A 661 -35.82 -42.95 -26.55
C ASP A 661 -37.10 -42.10 -26.49
N LEU A 662 -37.30 -41.30 -27.53
CA LEU A 662 -38.14 -40.10 -27.49
C LEU A 662 -39.55 -40.27 -28.04
N ASN A 663 -39.91 -41.45 -28.55
CA ASN A 663 -41.13 -41.66 -29.34
C ASN A 663 -42.43 -41.80 -28.53
N GLU A 664 -42.38 -41.77 -27.20
CA GLU A 664 -43.58 -41.73 -26.35
C GLU A 664 -43.56 -40.54 -25.37
N GLU A 665 -44.31 -39.50 -25.71
CA GLU A 665 -44.59 -38.34 -24.83
C GLU A 665 -45.43 -38.73 -23.59
N THR A 666 -46.05 -39.92 -23.62
CA THR A 666 -47.05 -40.43 -22.67
C THR A 666 -46.59 -40.43 -21.21
N CYS A 667 -45.28 -40.60 -20.98
CA CYS A 667 -44.72 -40.85 -19.66
C CYS A 667 -43.82 -39.73 -19.10
N LYS A 668 -43.83 -38.52 -19.66
CA LYS A 668 -43.03 -37.38 -19.17
C LYS A 668 -43.92 -36.26 -18.62
N ALA A 669 -43.49 -35.63 -17.51
CA ALA A 669 -44.13 -34.47 -16.90
C ALA A 669 -43.08 -33.44 -16.47
N GLN A 670 -43.36 -32.15 -16.61
CA GLN A 670 -42.42 -31.06 -16.30
C GLN A 670 -42.98 -30.15 -15.21
N CYS A 671 -42.18 -29.83 -14.20
CA CYS A 671 -42.62 -28.91 -13.15
C CYS A 671 -42.69 -27.46 -13.66
N SER A 672 -43.90 -26.89 -13.71
CA SER A 672 -44.19 -25.52 -14.19
C SER A 672 -43.50 -24.37 -13.46
N PHE A 673 -42.71 -24.65 -12.41
CA PHE A 673 -42.01 -23.64 -11.59
C PHE A 673 -40.49 -23.80 -11.54
N CYS A 674 -39.94 -24.95 -11.96
CA CYS A 674 -38.50 -25.19 -11.96
C CYS A 674 -38.01 -25.99 -13.16
N GLU A 675 -38.89 -26.19 -14.15
CA GLU A 675 -38.64 -26.81 -15.47
C GLU A 675 -38.02 -28.22 -15.45
N ARG A 676 -37.87 -28.81 -14.26
CA ARG A 676 -37.32 -30.13 -14.06
C ARG A 676 -38.30 -31.19 -14.58
N MET A 677 -37.77 -32.08 -15.41
CA MET A 677 -38.49 -33.23 -15.98
C MET A 677 -38.58 -34.37 -14.95
N TYR A 678 -39.72 -35.06 -14.98
CA TYR A 678 -40.05 -36.22 -14.18
C TYR A 678 -40.72 -37.27 -15.07
N HIS A 679 -40.69 -38.53 -14.65
CA HIS A 679 -41.63 -39.51 -15.19
C HIS A 679 -43.03 -39.20 -14.67
N LYS A 680 -44.03 -39.17 -15.56
CA LYS A 680 -45.40 -38.74 -15.27
C LYS A 680 -45.97 -39.48 -14.06
N HIS A 681 -45.93 -40.81 -14.05
CA HIS A 681 -46.42 -41.61 -12.92
C HIS A 681 -45.74 -41.27 -11.57
N CYS A 682 -44.44 -40.95 -11.57
CA CYS A 682 -43.73 -40.53 -10.36
C CYS A 682 -44.02 -39.07 -9.98
N TRP A 683 -44.25 -38.19 -10.95
CA TRP A 683 -44.75 -36.84 -10.73
C TRP A 683 -46.14 -36.89 -10.08
N ASP A 684 -47.08 -37.56 -10.71
CA ASP A 684 -48.46 -37.73 -10.26
C ASP A 684 -48.50 -38.35 -8.85
N GLN A 685 -47.69 -39.39 -8.58
CA GLN A 685 -47.55 -39.96 -7.24
C GLN A 685 -46.92 -38.99 -6.22
N THR A 686 -45.92 -38.20 -6.61
CA THR A 686 -45.29 -37.18 -5.74
C THR A 686 -46.29 -36.07 -5.41
N ILE A 687 -47.06 -35.59 -6.39
CA ILE A 687 -48.09 -34.58 -6.17
C ILE A 687 -49.25 -35.15 -5.34
N ALA A 688 -49.70 -36.39 -5.58
CA ALA A 688 -50.73 -37.04 -4.78
C ALA A 688 -50.29 -37.26 -3.32
N SER A 689 -49.00 -37.51 -3.07
CA SER A 689 -48.47 -37.79 -1.73
C SER A 689 -48.09 -36.53 -0.94
N PHE A 690 -47.53 -35.51 -1.60
CA PHE A 690 -46.96 -34.32 -0.94
C PHE A 690 -47.62 -32.99 -1.36
N GLY A 691 -48.53 -33.01 -2.33
CA GLY A 691 -49.17 -31.82 -2.91
C GLY A 691 -48.23 -30.88 -3.67
N LYS A 692 -46.95 -31.24 -3.82
CA LYS A 692 -45.84 -30.32 -4.14
C LYS A 692 -44.75 -31.03 -4.95
N CYS A 693 -44.11 -30.28 -5.85
CA CYS A 693 -42.90 -30.70 -6.55
C CYS A 693 -41.80 -31.09 -5.55
N GLY A 694 -41.27 -32.31 -5.63
CA GLY A 694 -40.26 -32.82 -4.69
C GLY A 694 -38.94 -32.05 -4.67
N PHE A 695 -38.63 -31.24 -5.69
CA PHE A 695 -37.42 -30.42 -5.75
C PHE A 695 -37.64 -28.96 -5.35
N CYS A 696 -38.60 -28.25 -5.95
CA CYS A 696 -38.82 -26.81 -5.66
C CYS A 696 -39.85 -26.54 -4.55
N LEU A 697 -40.50 -27.59 -4.02
CA LEU A 697 -41.49 -27.56 -2.93
C LEU A 697 -42.72 -26.67 -3.19
N ARG A 698 -42.97 -26.27 -4.44
CA ARG A 698 -44.18 -25.55 -4.87
C ARG A 698 -45.27 -26.54 -5.32
N PRO A 699 -46.55 -26.30 -4.99
CA PRO A 699 -47.66 -27.04 -5.58
C PRO A 699 -47.76 -26.73 -7.08
N PRO A 700 -48.15 -27.68 -7.95
CA PRO A 700 -48.37 -27.41 -9.36
C PRO A 700 -49.57 -26.48 -9.58
N PRO A 701 -49.65 -25.76 -10.71
CA PRO A 701 -50.84 -24.97 -11.06
C PRO A 701 -52.12 -25.83 -11.07
N PRO A 702 -53.26 -25.32 -10.56
CA PRO A 702 -54.52 -26.09 -10.57
C PRO A 702 -54.93 -26.42 -12.01
N GLY A 703 -55.08 -27.72 -12.30
CA GLY A 703 -55.37 -28.22 -13.65
C GLY A 703 -54.16 -28.67 -14.48
N SER A 704 -52.97 -28.84 -13.87
CA SER A 704 -51.75 -29.34 -14.55
C SER A 704 -51.30 -30.75 -14.10
N THR A 705 -52.26 -31.55 -13.61
CA THR A 705 -52.11 -32.93 -13.14
C THR A 705 -53.12 -33.83 -13.86
#